data_AF-A0A066WG03-F1
#
_entry.id   AF-A0A066WG03-F1
#
_cell.length_a   1.000
_cell.length_b   1.000
_cell.length_c   1.000
_cell.angle_alpha   90.00
_cell.angle_beta   90.00
_cell.angle_gamma   90.00
#
_symmetry.space_group_name_H-M   'P 1'
#
loop_
_entity.id
_entity.type
_entity.pdbx_description
1 polymer ?
#
loop_
_entity_poly.entity_id
_entity_poly.type
_entity_poly.pdbx_seq_one_letter_code
_entity_poly.pdbx_strand_id
1 'polypeptide(L)'
;MVSTADLIILGLGGVLAVLFLFKDYIFSSKSSTGSKLSGGGGLNGSAAKGNDDAGSDFIAKLAAQNKRIAIFYGSQTGTAEEYATKIAKEAKARFGTSSLVLDLEDYEFDKLDTLPEDCLTIFVIATYGEGEPTDNAVRFFEYIKDESVQFSNGDRLDNLKYVVFGLGNRTYEHFNAAARQLDERLSQLGAKRIGERGEGDDDKSMEEDYLSWKDGMFNALITEMGFEEGGGGDIADFVVNEVEDFQEGRVYKGELSSRALLGTKGIHDAKNPYAAPISVAKELFVEGKADRSCVHMEFDIDGSGISYQHGDHLAVWASNPELEVDRLLAILGLLQKRDTVIDVDSLDPTLAKVPFPTPTTYETVFRHYLDISAKAGRQTLNAFLTFAPSERARGELEKLTTDKAYFQATVSDRCLKLGQALQLAVGDDLQGDVAQSTVWEVPFDRVISAIPRLGPRFYSISSSPKMHPKTVHITSVVLRYKAGQQSASWVHGLATNMISSLKMAINDETAKGESDPRWGTPKYSLAGPRGAYSKEGKLRTPIHIRRSNFRLPTSPKIPVIMIGPGTGVAPFRSFVQERVASADKAREKNGDDALADWGNIWLFYGCRRSDEDFIYRDEWPQYAAKLGGKFQMETSLSREKFKSDGSKLYVQDLLWERRKQIAEDILQRKAYIYICGEAKGMAQDVEAVLQKILNDAKGSDAEGQKEYRLLKERSRLLLDVWS
;
A
#
# COMPACT_ATOMS: atom_id res chain seq x y z
N MET A 1 61.18 -23.76 18.99
CA MET A 1 60.30 -24.76 19.62
C MET A 1 59.05 -24.02 20.08
N VAL A 2 57.94 -24.21 19.37
CA VAL A 2 56.64 -23.66 19.80
C VAL A 2 56.23 -24.45 21.04
N SER A 3 55.94 -23.78 22.15
CA SER A 3 55.62 -24.48 23.40
C SER A 3 54.26 -25.17 23.26
N THR A 4 54.07 -26.28 23.96
CA THR A 4 52.80 -27.01 23.97
C THR A 4 51.64 -26.11 24.43
N ALA A 5 51.92 -25.09 25.24
CA ALA A 5 50.93 -24.08 25.65
C ALA A 5 50.50 -23.17 24.49
N ASP A 6 51.42 -22.77 23.61
CA ASP A 6 51.11 -21.89 22.46
C ASP A 6 50.26 -22.62 21.41
N LEU A 7 50.50 -23.92 21.21
CA LEU A 7 49.66 -24.77 20.35
C LEU A 7 48.25 -24.96 20.93
N ILE A 8 48.12 -25.04 22.25
CA ILE A 8 46.80 -25.14 22.91
C ILE A 8 46.05 -23.82 22.80
N ILE A 9 46.72 -22.67 22.95
CA ILE A 9 46.08 -21.34 22.82
C ILE A 9 45.64 -21.09 21.37
N LEU A 10 46.48 -21.42 20.38
CA LEU A 10 46.12 -21.32 18.96
C LEU A 10 44.98 -22.29 18.59
N GLY A 11 44.99 -23.51 19.16
CA GLY A 11 43.91 -24.48 19.02
C GLY A 11 42.59 -23.98 19.62
N LEU A 12 42.62 -23.41 20.83
CA LEU A 12 41.44 -22.82 21.48
C LEU A 12 40.92 -21.62 20.71
N GLY A 13 41.81 -20.76 20.20
CA GLY A 13 41.44 -19.60 19.38
C GLY A 13 40.76 -20.01 18.07
N GLY A 14 41.27 -21.05 17.40
CA GLY A 14 40.66 -21.62 16.21
C GLY A 14 39.29 -22.23 16.48
N VAL A 15 39.14 -22.99 17.57
CA VAL A 15 37.86 -23.60 17.96
C VAL A 15 36.83 -22.53 18.36
N LEU A 16 37.23 -21.48 19.09
CA LEU A 16 36.34 -20.37 19.43
C LEU A 16 35.93 -19.55 18.21
N ALA A 17 36.81 -19.35 17.23
CA ALA A 17 36.47 -18.68 15.97
C ALA A 17 35.49 -19.51 15.13
N VAL A 18 35.66 -20.83 15.07
CA VAL A 18 34.71 -21.74 14.40
C VAL A 18 33.37 -21.78 15.14
N LEU A 19 33.37 -21.86 16.48
CA LEU A 19 32.15 -21.80 17.28
C LEU A 19 31.43 -20.45 17.17
N PHE A 20 32.16 -19.35 16.96
CA PHE A 20 31.56 -18.04 16.73
C PHE A 20 30.97 -17.92 15.32
N LEU A 21 31.67 -18.40 14.30
CA LEU A 21 31.21 -18.39 12.90
C LEU A 21 30.04 -19.35 12.64
N PHE A 22 29.95 -20.45 13.39
CA PHE A 22 28.88 -21.44 13.27
C PHE A 22 27.93 -21.46 14.47
N LYS A 23 27.94 -20.42 15.32
CA LYS A 23 27.11 -20.40 16.55
C LYS A 23 25.62 -20.58 16.22
N ASP A 24 25.18 -19.99 15.10
CA ASP A 24 23.78 -20.03 14.69
C ASP A 24 23.39 -21.40 14.08
N TYR A 25 24.38 -22.20 13.66
CA TYR A 25 24.18 -23.58 13.20
C TYR A 25 24.26 -24.60 14.34
N ILE A 26 25.18 -24.40 15.29
CA ILE A 26 25.46 -25.32 16.40
C ILE A 26 24.48 -25.14 17.57
N PHE A 27 24.06 -23.90 17.86
CA PHE A 27 23.12 -23.60 18.96
C PHE A 27 21.66 -23.43 18.51
N SER A 28 21.33 -23.86 17.29
CA SER A 28 19.93 -24.04 16.88
C SER A 28 19.38 -25.31 17.54
N SER A 29 19.11 -25.23 18.85
CA SER A 29 18.27 -26.22 19.52
C SER A 29 16.85 -26.05 19.02
N LYS A 30 16.31 -27.11 18.40
CA LYS A 30 14.88 -27.28 18.12
C LYS A 30 14.05 -26.96 19.38
N SER A 31 13.52 -25.75 19.47
CA SER A 31 12.28 -25.50 20.21
C SER A 31 11.14 -25.51 19.20
N SER A 32 10.45 -26.64 19.14
CA SER A 32 9.16 -26.74 18.47
C SER A 32 8.15 -25.85 19.17
N THR A 33 7.86 -24.69 18.60
CA THR A 33 6.61 -23.96 18.83
C THR A 33 6.05 -23.56 17.48
N GLY A 34 5.73 -24.58 16.67
CA GLY A 34 4.65 -24.49 15.72
C GLY A 34 3.35 -24.44 16.50
N SER A 35 2.83 -23.24 16.72
CA SER A 35 1.47 -23.05 17.24
C SER A 35 0.49 -23.40 16.12
N LYS A 36 0.00 -24.63 16.13
CA LYS A 36 -1.24 -25.00 15.43
C LYS A 36 -2.37 -24.09 15.90
N LEU A 37 -2.96 -23.34 14.98
CA LEU A 37 -4.39 -23.08 15.02
C LEU A 37 -5.05 -24.37 14.50
N SER A 38 -5.45 -25.23 15.43
CA SER A 38 -6.37 -26.33 15.16
C SER A 38 -7.54 -26.18 16.12
N GLY A 39 -8.69 -25.80 15.58
CA GLY A 39 -9.97 -26.01 16.22
C GLY A 39 -10.15 -27.50 16.51
N GLY A 40 -10.58 -27.80 17.74
CA GLY A 40 -10.86 -29.15 18.17
C GLY A 40 -12.22 -29.63 17.64
N GLY A 41 -12.19 -30.74 16.91
CA GLY A 41 -13.36 -31.53 16.53
C GLY A 41 -12.86 -32.83 15.91
N GLY A 42 -12.70 -33.88 16.74
CA GLY A 42 -11.98 -35.09 16.37
C GLY A 42 -12.74 -36.00 15.40
N LEU A 43 -11.99 -36.67 14.52
CA LEU A 43 -12.26 -38.00 13.98
C LEU A 43 -10.92 -38.65 13.59
N ASN A 44 -10.69 -39.87 14.06
CA ASN A 44 -9.47 -40.67 13.85
C ASN A 44 -9.31 -41.09 12.39
N GLY A 45 -8.11 -40.86 11.83
CA GLY A 45 -7.66 -41.43 10.57
C GLY A 45 -6.15 -41.23 10.42
N SER A 46 -5.39 -42.29 10.67
CA SER A 46 -3.93 -42.34 10.57
C SER A 46 -3.44 -42.07 9.14
N ALA A 47 -2.66 -41.00 8.93
CA ALA A 47 -1.84 -40.81 7.73
C ALA A 47 -0.40 -40.47 8.13
N ALA A 48 0.54 -41.17 7.50
CA ALA A 48 1.96 -41.19 7.79
C ALA A 48 2.66 -39.85 7.51
N LYS A 49 3.77 -39.61 8.22
CA LYS A 49 4.71 -38.50 7.99
C LYS A 49 5.24 -38.53 6.54
N GLY A 50 4.92 -37.50 5.75
CA GLY A 50 5.49 -37.23 4.43
C GLY A 50 6.23 -35.88 4.41
N ASN A 51 7.24 -35.81 3.54
CA ASN A 51 8.20 -34.73 3.28
C ASN A 51 7.61 -33.29 3.22
N ASP A 52 8.38 -32.31 3.71
CA ASP A 52 8.13 -30.86 3.62
C ASP A 52 8.23 -30.25 2.20
N ASP A 53 8.36 -31.09 1.15
CA ASP A 53 8.50 -30.70 -0.27
C ASP A 53 7.16 -30.55 -1.00
N ALA A 54 6.04 -30.93 -0.35
CA ALA A 54 4.71 -30.91 -0.95
C ALA A 54 4.01 -29.54 -0.90
N GLY A 55 4.64 -28.54 -0.26
CA GLY A 55 4.04 -27.22 0.00
C GLY A 55 4.11 -26.24 -1.17
N SER A 56 5.16 -26.30 -2.00
CA SER A 56 5.46 -25.39 -3.12
C SER A 56 5.00 -25.92 -4.48
N ASP A 57 4.54 -27.18 -4.56
CA ASP A 57 4.04 -27.78 -5.80
C ASP A 57 2.56 -27.46 -6.01
N PHE A 58 2.29 -26.43 -6.82
CA PHE A 58 0.91 -26.02 -7.12
C PHE A 58 0.17 -27.01 -8.02
N ILE A 59 0.88 -27.80 -8.85
CA ILE A 59 0.28 -28.82 -9.74
C ILE A 59 -0.29 -29.96 -8.89
N ALA A 60 0.48 -30.43 -7.90
CA ALA A 60 0.02 -31.42 -6.95
C ALA A 60 -1.21 -30.93 -6.16
N LYS A 61 -1.22 -29.65 -5.74
CA LYS A 61 -2.40 -29.05 -5.08
C LYS A 61 -3.61 -28.95 -5.98
N LEU A 62 -3.42 -28.57 -7.24
CA LEU A 62 -4.47 -28.42 -8.23
C LEU A 62 -5.13 -29.79 -8.52
N ALA A 63 -4.33 -30.84 -8.70
CA ALA A 63 -4.80 -32.20 -8.85
C ALA A 63 -5.48 -32.75 -7.58
N ALA A 64 -4.86 -32.59 -6.40
CA ALA A 64 -5.39 -33.09 -5.14
C ALA A 64 -6.74 -32.47 -4.75
N GLN A 65 -6.99 -31.23 -5.17
CA GLN A 65 -8.24 -30.51 -4.91
C GLN A 65 -9.22 -30.56 -6.09
N ASN A 66 -8.91 -31.32 -7.15
CA ASN A 66 -9.72 -31.43 -8.36
C ASN A 66 -10.10 -30.06 -8.96
N LYS A 67 -9.12 -29.14 -8.99
CA LYS A 67 -9.29 -27.79 -9.52
C LYS A 67 -8.77 -27.72 -10.96
N ARG A 68 -9.36 -26.85 -11.78
CA ARG A 68 -8.97 -26.66 -13.19
C ARG A 68 -8.37 -25.28 -13.48
N ILE A 69 -8.40 -24.37 -12.51
CA ILE A 69 -7.95 -22.99 -12.70
C ILE A 69 -6.92 -22.66 -11.61
N ALA A 70 -5.72 -22.23 -12.01
CA ALA A 70 -4.71 -21.63 -11.16
C ALA A 70 -4.68 -20.12 -11.42
N ILE A 71 -4.76 -19.29 -10.37
CA ILE A 71 -4.79 -17.84 -10.48
C ILE A 71 -3.63 -17.27 -9.66
N PHE A 72 -2.60 -16.77 -10.34
CA PHE A 72 -1.45 -16.13 -9.73
C PHE A 72 -1.66 -14.61 -9.62
N TYR A 73 -1.26 -14.02 -8.52
CA TYR A 73 -1.27 -12.56 -8.37
C TYR A 73 0.12 -11.97 -8.03
N GLY A 74 0.40 -10.81 -8.63
CA GLY A 74 1.51 -9.94 -8.26
C GLY A 74 0.94 -8.63 -7.69
N SER A 75 1.07 -8.40 -6.38
CA SER A 75 0.35 -7.35 -5.66
C SER A 75 1.23 -6.65 -4.61
N GLN A 76 1.27 -5.31 -4.63
CA GLN A 76 1.97 -4.53 -3.60
C GLN A 76 1.04 -4.10 -2.46
N THR A 77 -0.19 -3.71 -2.81
CA THR A 77 -1.18 -3.11 -1.89
C THR A 77 -2.40 -3.99 -1.66
N GLY A 78 -2.41 -5.22 -2.17
CA GLY A 78 -3.54 -6.15 -2.09
C GLY A 78 -4.54 -6.07 -3.26
N THR A 79 -4.46 -5.04 -4.12
CA THR A 79 -5.44 -4.86 -5.21
C THR A 79 -5.47 -6.03 -6.19
N ALA A 80 -4.31 -6.52 -6.65
CA ALA A 80 -4.27 -7.63 -7.60
C ALA A 80 -4.71 -8.96 -6.96
N GLU A 81 -4.40 -9.18 -5.69
CA GLU A 81 -4.89 -10.32 -4.89
C GLU A 81 -6.43 -10.30 -4.79
N GLU A 82 -7.01 -9.12 -4.58
CA GLU A 82 -8.47 -8.94 -4.53
C GLU A 82 -9.13 -9.29 -5.87
N TYR A 83 -8.58 -8.82 -7.00
CA TYR A 83 -9.11 -9.17 -8.32
C TYR A 83 -8.92 -10.65 -8.66
N ALA A 84 -7.79 -11.24 -8.29
CA ALA A 84 -7.58 -12.69 -8.42
C ALA A 84 -8.65 -13.48 -7.68
N THR A 85 -8.96 -13.08 -6.44
CA THR A 85 -10.02 -13.67 -5.63
C THR A 85 -11.41 -13.44 -6.24
N LYS A 86 -11.70 -12.25 -6.78
CA LYS A 86 -12.95 -11.94 -7.48
C LYS A 86 -13.16 -12.84 -8.70
N ILE A 87 -12.13 -13.00 -9.53
CA ILE A 87 -12.18 -13.90 -10.69
C ILE A 87 -12.42 -15.35 -10.24
N ALA A 88 -11.74 -15.79 -9.17
CA ALA A 88 -11.90 -17.13 -8.63
C ALA A 88 -13.33 -17.42 -8.16
N LYS A 89 -13.94 -16.47 -7.43
CA LYS A 89 -15.32 -16.56 -6.96
C LYS A 89 -16.33 -16.54 -8.11
N GLU A 90 -16.13 -15.67 -9.10
CA GLU A 90 -17.00 -15.57 -10.26
C GLU A 90 -16.91 -16.82 -11.15
N ALA A 91 -15.72 -17.40 -11.31
CA ALA A 91 -15.55 -18.70 -11.99
C ALA A 91 -16.28 -19.83 -11.26
N LYS A 92 -16.21 -19.87 -9.92
CA LYS A 92 -16.96 -20.83 -9.11
C LYS A 92 -18.47 -20.64 -9.25
N ALA A 93 -18.97 -19.41 -9.19
CA ALA A 93 -20.39 -19.10 -9.31
C ALA A 93 -20.96 -19.39 -10.71
N ARG A 94 -20.22 -19.07 -11.77
CA ARG A 94 -20.65 -19.29 -13.16
C ARG A 94 -20.55 -20.76 -13.58
N PHE A 95 -19.42 -21.40 -13.31
CA PHE A 95 -19.07 -22.71 -13.87
C PHE A 95 -19.08 -23.86 -12.87
N GLY A 96 -19.30 -23.59 -11.57
CA GLY A 96 -19.12 -24.60 -10.51
C GLY A 96 -17.66 -25.05 -10.33
N THR A 97 -16.71 -24.40 -11.02
CA THR A 97 -15.30 -24.80 -11.01
C THR A 97 -14.55 -24.02 -9.93
N SER A 98 -13.94 -24.74 -8.99
CA SER A 98 -13.09 -24.12 -7.97
C SER A 98 -11.71 -23.78 -8.53
N SER A 99 -11.18 -22.63 -8.10
CA SER A 99 -9.86 -22.12 -8.52
C SER A 99 -8.87 -22.16 -7.36
N LEU A 100 -7.58 -22.22 -7.67
CA LEU A 100 -6.50 -22.09 -6.71
C LEU A 100 -5.89 -20.69 -6.84
N VAL A 101 -6.04 -19.86 -5.81
CA VAL A 101 -5.47 -18.51 -5.78
C VAL A 101 -4.09 -18.57 -5.13
N LEU A 102 -3.07 -18.05 -5.82
CA LEU A 102 -1.66 -18.31 -5.55
C LEU A 102 -0.87 -17.00 -5.51
N ASP A 103 -0.11 -16.79 -4.43
CA ASP A 103 0.90 -15.75 -4.36
C ASP A 103 2.10 -16.15 -5.21
N LEU A 104 2.64 -15.26 -6.04
CA LEU A 104 3.85 -15.56 -6.82
C LEU A 104 5.11 -15.76 -5.95
N GLU A 105 5.11 -15.32 -4.69
CA GLU A 105 6.27 -15.50 -3.81
C GLU A 105 6.40 -16.94 -3.26
N ASP A 106 5.28 -17.66 -3.16
CA ASP A 106 5.17 -18.92 -2.39
C ASP A 106 5.45 -20.21 -3.19
N TYR A 107 5.63 -20.12 -4.51
CA TYR A 107 5.62 -21.29 -5.40
C TYR A 107 6.82 -21.34 -6.35
N GLU A 108 7.13 -22.55 -6.82
CA GLU A 108 8.14 -22.79 -7.86
C GLU A 108 7.47 -22.94 -9.23
N PHE A 109 8.15 -22.46 -10.26
CA PHE A 109 7.57 -22.23 -11.59
C PHE A 109 8.17 -23.12 -12.69
N ASP A 110 9.11 -23.98 -12.32
CA ASP A 110 9.71 -25.01 -13.18
C ASP A 110 8.70 -26.06 -13.67
N LYS A 111 7.56 -26.18 -12.98
CA LYS A 111 6.47 -27.12 -13.35
C LYS A 111 5.37 -26.51 -14.20
N LEU A 112 5.48 -25.26 -14.65
CA LEU A 112 4.46 -24.62 -15.49
C LEU A 112 4.15 -25.42 -16.78
N ASP A 113 5.15 -26.10 -17.33
CA ASP A 113 5.06 -26.97 -18.51
C ASP A 113 4.50 -28.37 -18.21
N THR A 114 4.15 -28.65 -16.96
CA THR A 114 3.49 -29.91 -16.55
C THR A 114 1.98 -29.74 -16.32
N LEU A 115 1.45 -28.53 -16.50
CA LEU A 115 0.03 -28.25 -16.34
C LEU A 115 -0.81 -29.08 -17.34
N PRO A 116 -1.86 -29.79 -16.88
CA PRO A 116 -2.74 -30.52 -17.79
C PRO A 116 -3.40 -29.61 -18.84
N GLU A 117 -3.63 -30.11 -20.06
CA GLU A 117 -4.18 -29.31 -21.16
C GLU A 117 -5.60 -28.78 -20.90
N ASP A 118 -6.36 -29.42 -20.02
CA ASP A 118 -7.72 -29.02 -19.63
C ASP A 118 -7.76 -27.97 -18.51
N CYS A 119 -6.58 -27.56 -18.03
CA CYS A 119 -6.39 -26.55 -17.00
C CYS A 119 -6.03 -25.18 -17.57
N LEU A 120 -6.32 -24.13 -16.79
CA LEU A 120 -6.11 -22.73 -17.14
C LEU A 120 -5.24 -22.04 -16.09
N THR A 121 -4.33 -21.18 -16.54
CA THR A 121 -3.60 -20.25 -15.66
C THR A 121 -4.05 -18.81 -15.88
N ILE A 122 -4.39 -18.08 -14.82
CA ILE A 122 -4.74 -16.65 -14.88
C ILE A 122 -3.68 -15.87 -14.11
N PHE A 123 -3.11 -14.83 -14.74
CA PHE A 123 -2.17 -13.93 -14.09
C PHE A 123 -2.82 -12.57 -13.85
N VAL A 124 -2.86 -12.14 -12.59
CA VAL A 124 -3.36 -10.82 -12.18
C VAL A 124 -2.18 -9.99 -11.65
N ILE A 125 -1.63 -9.11 -12.48
CA ILE A 125 -0.31 -8.51 -12.25
C ILE A 125 -0.40 -6.99 -12.15
N ALA A 126 -0.05 -6.45 -10.98
CA ALA A 126 0.17 -5.02 -10.83
C ALA A 126 1.56 -4.60 -11.31
N THR A 127 1.64 -3.41 -11.90
CA THR A 127 2.90 -2.76 -12.28
C THR A 127 3.32 -1.78 -11.19
N TYR A 128 4.59 -1.80 -10.80
CA TYR A 128 5.16 -0.90 -9.78
C TYR A 128 6.38 -0.13 -10.32
N GLY A 129 6.71 0.98 -9.67
CA GLY A 129 7.90 1.79 -10.01
C GLY A 129 7.95 2.18 -11.49
N GLU A 130 9.09 1.89 -12.13
CA GLU A 130 9.38 2.21 -13.53
C GLU A 130 8.99 1.05 -14.48
N GLY A 131 7.81 0.46 -14.28
CA GLY A 131 7.35 -0.67 -15.09
C GLY A 131 7.82 -2.04 -14.60
N GLU A 132 8.26 -2.10 -13.35
CA GLU A 132 8.74 -3.29 -12.67
C GLU A 132 7.56 -4.16 -12.17
N PRO A 133 7.77 -5.47 -11.96
CA PRO A 133 6.83 -6.29 -11.23
C PRO A 133 6.76 -5.85 -9.75
N THR A 134 5.70 -6.26 -9.08
CA THR A 134 5.55 -6.12 -7.62
C THR A 134 6.57 -6.99 -6.88
N ASP A 135 6.87 -6.65 -5.62
CA ASP A 135 7.92 -7.33 -4.83
C ASP A 135 7.71 -8.86 -4.78
N ASN A 136 6.47 -9.30 -4.58
CA ASN A 136 6.09 -10.72 -4.52
C ASN A 136 6.20 -11.45 -5.88
N ALA A 137 6.34 -10.71 -6.99
CA ALA A 137 6.43 -11.24 -8.34
C ALA A 137 7.86 -11.17 -8.93
N VAL A 138 8.82 -10.52 -8.26
CA VAL A 138 10.19 -10.32 -8.79
C VAL A 138 10.85 -11.65 -9.16
N ARG A 139 10.86 -12.63 -8.25
CA ARG A 139 11.50 -13.95 -8.47
C ARG A 139 10.92 -14.67 -9.69
N PHE A 140 9.61 -14.60 -9.88
CA PHE A 140 8.93 -15.19 -11.03
C PHE A 140 9.35 -14.51 -12.34
N PHE A 141 9.39 -13.18 -12.34
CA PHE A 141 9.78 -12.40 -13.51
C PHE A 141 11.25 -12.63 -13.88
N GLU A 142 12.15 -12.71 -12.91
CA GLU A 142 13.56 -13.05 -13.14
C GLU A 142 13.69 -14.45 -13.77
N TYR A 143 12.98 -15.42 -13.20
CA TYR A 143 12.98 -16.80 -13.69
C TYR A 143 12.46 -16.92 -15.14
N ILE A 144 11.31 -16.33 -15.45
CA ILE A 144 10.71 -16.48 -16.78
C ILE A 144 11.41 -15.64 -17.86
N LYS A 145 12.09 -14.56 -17.49
CA LYS A 145 12.87 -13.71 -18.42
C LYS A 145 14.25 -14.27 -18.74
N ASP A 146 14.75 -15.24 -18.00
CA ASP A 146 16.03 -15.89 -18.30
C ASP A 146 15.96 -16.53 -19.71
N GLU A 147 16.92 -16.20 -20.58
CA GLU A 147 17.03 -16.76 -21.93
C GLU A 147 17.32 -18.27 -21.89
N SER A 148 17.90 -18.75 -20.80
CA SER A 148 18.24 -20.15 -20.54
C SER A 148 17.25 -20.85 -19.59
N VAL A 149 16.03 -20.31 -19.44
CA VAL A 149 14.99 -20.90 -18.59
C VAL A 149 14.78 -22.38 -18.91
N GLN A 150 14.67 -23.20 -17.86
CA GLN A 150 14.42 -24.64 -17.96
C GLN A 150 13.25 -25.01 -17.07
N PHE A 151 12.19 -25.52 -17.69
CA PHE A 151 11.07 -26.17 -17.04
C PHE A 151 11.31 -27.69 -16.94
N SER A 152 10.35 -28.42 -16.38
CA SER A 152 10.50 -29.83 -16.05
C SER A 152 10.73 -30.73 -17.27
N ASN A 153 10.15 -30.38 -18.42
CA ASN A 153 10.18 -31.13 -19.68
C ASN A 153 10.91 -30.38 -20.81
N GLY A 154 11.49 -29.20 -20.57
CA GLY A 154 12.23 -28.44 -21.59
C GLY A 154 12.25 -26.93 -21.36
N ASP A 155 12.33 -26.15 -22.43
CA ASP A 155 12.44 -24.68 -22.43
C ASP A 155 11.19 -23.97 -22.98
N ARG A 156 10.10 -24.72 -23.20
CA ARG A 156 8.84 -24.24 -23.81
C ARG A 156 7.63 -24.50 -22.91
N LEU A 157 6.57 -23.74 -23.16
CA LEU A 157 5.29 -23.78 -22.44
C LEU A 157 4.12 -24.08 -23.39
N ASP A 158 4.31 -24.97 -24.37
CA ASP A 158 3.33 -25.22 -25.45
C ASP A 158 1.98 -25.77 -24.91
N ASN A 159 1.96 -26.41 -23.74
CA ASN A 159 0.76 -26.92 -23.07
C ASN A 159 0.04 -25.86 -22.21
N LEU A 160 0.68 -24.73 -21.92
CA LEU A 160 0.14 -23.72 -21.03
C LEU A 160 -0.91 -22.86 -21.75
N LYS A 161 -2.13 -22.87 -21.23
CA LYS A 161 -3.20 -21.93 -21.62
C LYS A 161 -3.36 -20.88 -20.55
N TYR A 162 -3.35 -19.60 -20.94
CA TYR A 162 -3.33 -18.52 -19.97
C TYR A 162 -4.19 -17.30 -20.30
N VAL A 163 -4.52 -16.54 -19.26
CA VAL A 163 -5.18 -15.23 -19.31
C VAL A 163 -4.35 -14.25 -18.49
N VAL A 164 -4.33 -12.97 -18.88
CA VAL A 164 -3.65 -11.91 -18.12
C VAL A 164 -4.60 -10.73 -17.88
N PHE A 165 -4.67 -10.27 -16.63
CA PHE A 165 -5.25 -8.99 -16.24
C PHE A 165 -4.20 -8.13 -15.57
N GLY A 166 -3.84 -7.02 -16.21
CA GLY A 166 -2.88 -6.06 -15.69
C GLY A 166 -3.56 -4.97 -14.86
N LEU A 167 -2.94 -4.59 -13.76
CA LEU A 167 -3.27 -3.39 -12.99
C LEU A 167 -2.17 -2.35 -13.21
N GLY A 168 -2.52 -1.24 -13.84
CA GLY A 168 -1.62 -0.14 -14.11
C GLY A 168 -2.26 1.21 -13.85
N ASN A 169 -1.51 2.27 -14.11
CA ASN A 169 -1.99 3.64 -13.96
C ASN A 169 -1.36 4.50 -15.07
N ARG A 170 -2.18 5.16 -15.90
CA ARG A 170 -1.71 5.96 -17.06
C ARG A 170 -0.96 7.24 -16.67
N THR A 171 -0.96 7.63 -15.40
CA THR A 171 -0.12 8.73 -14.91
C THR A 171 1.37 8.36 -14.89
N TYR A 172 1.71 7.08 -14.89
CA TYR A 172 3.09 6.58 -14.97
C TYR A 172 3.49 6.33 -16.42
N GLU A 173 4.78 6.49 -16.73
CA GLU A 173 5.33 6.28 -18.09
C GLU A 173 5.07 4.85 -18.58
N HIS A 174 5.25 3.86 -17.69
CA HIS A 174 5.20 2.45 -18.01
C HIS A 174 3.84 1.81 -17.68
N PHE A 175 2.77 2.32 -18.29
CA PHE A 175 1.40 1.81 -18.09
C PHE A 175 1.28 0.30 -18.42
N ASN A 176 0.89 -0.49 -17.40
CA ASN A 176 0.70 -1.95 -17.49
C ASN A 176 1.92 -2.74 -18.00
N ALA A 177 3.13 -2.18 -17.85
CA ALA A 177 4.34 -2.77 -18.42
C ALA A 177 4.63 -4.19 -17.92
N ALA A 178 4.44 -4.48 -16.63
CA ALA A 178 4.70 -5.82 -16.09
C ALA A 178 3.79 -6.87 -16.73
N ALA A 179 2.49 -6.59 -16.86
CA ALA A 179 1.52 -7.48 -17.49
C ALA A 179 1.79 -7.67 -19.00
N ARG A 180 2.17 -6.61 -19.71
CA ARG A 180 2.56 -6.66 -21.13
C ARG A 180 3.82 -7.49 -21.36
N GLN A 181 4.84 -7.29 -20.53
CA GLN A 181 6.09 -8.05 -20.60
C GLN A 181 5.87 -9.54 -20.32
N LEU A 182 5.04 -9.86 -19.32
CA LEU A 182 4.70 -11.26 -19.01
C LEU A 182 3.96 -11.93 -20.17
N ASP A 183 2.94 -11.26 -20.71
CA ASP A 183 2.15 -11.74 -21.84
C ASP A 183 3.00 -11.97 -23.10
N GLU A 184 3.90 -11.04 -23.42
CA GLU A 184 4.84 -11.18 -24.52
C GLU A 184 5.78 -12.37 -24.29
N ARG A 185 6.35 -12.49 -23.09
CA ARG A 185 7.30 -13.57 -22.78
C ARG A 185 6.65 -14.95 -22.78
N LEU A 186 5.45 -15.10 -22.20
CA LEU A 186 4.70 -16.35 -22.23
C LEU A 186 4.38 -16.78 -23.67
N SER A 187 3.99 -15.83 -24.52
CA SER A 187 3.75 -16.09 -25.95
C SER A 187 5.01 -16.54 -26.68
N GLN A 188 6.17 -15.93 -26.41
CA GLN A 188 7.45 -16.34 -26.98
C GLN A 188 7.86 -17.76 -26.57
N LEU A 189 7.53 -18.16 -25.33
CA LEU A 189 7.78 -19.50 -24.80
C LEU A 189 6.79 -20.56 -25.36
N GLY A 190 5.79 -20.17 -26.15
CA GLY A 190 4.84 -21.08 -26.80
C GLY A 190 3.48 -21.20 -26.13
N ALA A 191 3.26 -20.54 -24.99
CA ALA A 191 1.99 -20.58 -24.28
C ALA A 191 0.86 -19.94 -25.11
N LYS A 192 -0.35 -20.49 -25.01
CA LYS A 192 -1.54 -19.99 -25.72
C LYS A 192 -2.34 -19.04 -24.84
N ARG A 193 -2.44 -17.77 -25.24
CA ARG A 193 -3.37 -16.82 -24.60
C ARG A 193 -4.83 -17.12 -24.97
N ILE A 194 -5.71 -17.10 -23.98
CA ILE A 194 -7.16 -17.20 -24.11
C ILE A 194 -7.76 -15.80 -23.92
N GLY A 195 -8.59 -15.37 -24.87
CA GLY A 195 -9.19 -14.03 -24.85
C GLY A 195 -8.19 -12.87 -24.96
N GLU A 196 -8.66 -11.66 -24.65
CA GLU A 196 -7.83 -10.46 -24.66
C GLU A 196 -7.13 -10.25 -23.32
N ARG A 197 -5.91 -9.69 -23.37
CA ARG A 197 -5.22 -9.20 -22.17
C ARG A 197 -5.99 -8.01 -21.61
N GLY A 198 -6.42 -8.09 -20.36
CA GLY A 198 -7.06 -6.97 -19.67
C GLY A 198 -6.01 -5.97 -19.17
N GLU A 199 -6.33 -4.68 -19.24
CA GLU A 199 -5.46 -3.59 -18.79
C GLU A 199 -6.30 -2.57 -18.01
N GLY A 200 -6.31 -2.67 -16.68
CA GLY A 200 -6.98 -1.71 -15.82
C GLY A 200 -6.16 -0.45 -15.57
N ASP A 201 -6.85 0.68 -15.43
CA ASP A 201 -6.27 2.01 -15.21
C ASP A 201 -6.77 2.66 -13.92
N ASP A 202 -5.89 2.68 -12.92
CA ASP A 202 -6.15 3.27 -11.61
C ASP A 202 -6.29 4.80 -11.64
N ASP A 203 -5.88 5.49 -12.71
CA ASP A 203 -6.14 6.93 -12.89
C ASP A 203 -7.64 7.24 -13.07
N LYS A 204 -8.39 6.26 -13.60
CA LYS A 204 -9.83 6.41 -13.87
C LYS A 204 -10.65 5.55 -12.91
N SER A 205 -10.71 4.26 -13.19
CA SER A 205 -11.48 3.30 -12.41
C SER A 205 -11.07 1.89 -12.78
N MET A 206 -10.20 1.31 -11.96
CA MET A 206 -9.78 -0.09 -12.06
C MET A 206 -10.98 -1.05 -12.11
N GLU A 207 -12.01 -0.78 -11.31
CA GLU A 207 -13.21 -1.63 -11.23
C GLU A 207 -13.99 -1.61 -12.55
N GLU A 208 -14.13 -0.45 -13.18
CA GLU A 208 -14.86 -0.33 -14.44
C GLU A 208 -14.15 -1.02 -15.60
N ASP A 209 -12.82 -0.93 -15.64
CA ASP A 209 -12.01 -1.62 -16.65
C ASP A 209 -12.10 -3.14 -16.45
N TYR A 210 -12.04 -3.63 -15.21
CA TYR A 210 -12.27 -5.03 -14.88
C TYR A 210 -13.67 -5.50 -15.31
N LEU A 211 -14.72 -4.76 -14.93
CA LEU A 211 -16.11 -5.09 -15.28
C LEU A 211 -16.32 -5.13 -16.80
N SER A 212 -15.67 -4.25 -17.55
CA SER A 212 -15.77 -4.21 -19.02
C SER A 212 -15.03 -5.37 -19.69
N TRP A 213 -13.93 -5.82 -19.09
CA TRP A 213 -13.10 -6.92 -19.61
C TRP A 213 -13.62 -8.31 -19.26
N LYS A 214 -14.09 -8.49 -18.01
CA LYS A 214 -14.34 -9.82 -17.43
C LYS A 214 -15.34 -10.65 -18.22
N ASP A 215 -16.39 -10.03 -18.77
CA ASP A 215 -17.46 -10.78 -19.46
C ASP A 215 -16.95 -11.32 -20.80
N GLY A 216 -16.11 -10.56 -21.51
CA GLY A 216 -15.40 -11.04 -22.71
C GLY A 216 -14.44 -12.18 -22.38
N MET A 217 -13.72 -12.08 -21.26
CA MET A 217 -12.84 -13.14 -20.77
C MET A 217 -13.62 -14.43 -20.45
N PHE A 218 -14.71 -14.36 -19.68
CA PHE A 218 -15.52 -15.54 -19.34
C PHE A 218 -16.14 -16.19 -20.59
N ASN A 219 -16.58 -15.39 -21.58
CA ASN A 219 -17.06 -15.92 -22.86
C ASN A 219 -15.96 -16.67 -23.64
N ALA A 220 -14.72 -16.18 -23.59
CA ALA A 220 -13.57 -16.88 -24.18
C ALA A 220 -13.28 -18.20 -23.46
N LEU A 221 -13.43 -18.25 -22.14
CA LEU A 221 -13.29 -19.50 -21.37
C LEU A 221 -14.33 -20.55 -21.79
N ILE A 222 -15.59 -20.14 -21.96
CA ILE A 222 -16.64 -21.05 -22.47
C ILE A 222 -16.27 -21.59 -23.85
N THR A 223 -15.89 -20.70 -24.77
CA THR A 223 -15.65 -21.05 -26.18
C THR A 223 -14.38 -21.89 -26.38
N GLU A 224 -13.29 -21.58 -25.68
CA GLU A 224 -11.98 -22.18 -25.92
C GLU A 224 -11.58 -23.28 -24.93
N MET A 225 -12.15 -23.28 -23.72
CA MET A 225 -11.85 -24.25 -22.67
C MET A 225 -13.02 -25.19 -22.34
N GLY A 226 -14.18 -24.98 -22.97
CA GLY A 226 -15.36 -25.82 -22.78
C GLY A 226 -15.95 -25.74 -21.37
N PHE A 227 -15.87 -24.58 -20.72
CA PHE A 227 -16.58 -24.36 -19.45
C PHE A 227 -18.10 -24.26 -19.70
N GLU A 228 -18.90 -24.92 -18.87
CA GLU A 228 -20.37 -24.88 -18.95
C GLU A 228 -20.93 -23.88 -17.92
N GLU A 229 -21.82 -22.98 -18.35
CA GLU A 229 -22.53 -22.07 -17.44
C GLU A 229 -23.65 -22.79 -16.67
N GLY A 230 -23.88 -22.33 -15.43
CA GLY A 230 -25.00 -22.77 -14.60
C GLY A 230 -24.63 -23.78 -13.51
N GLY A 231 -23.35 -24.08 -13.31
CA GLY A 231 -22.89 -25.09 -12.35
C GLY A 231 -22.67 -24.63 -10.91
N GLY A 232 -22.60 -23.32 -10.64
CA GLY A 232 -22.10 -22.79 -9.36
C GLY A 232 -23.14 -22.25 -8.39
N GLY A 233 -24.05 -21.40 -8.87
CA GLY A 233 -24.97 -20.67 -7.98
C GLY A 233 -24.25 -19.69 -7.03
N ASP A 234 -25.03 -19.00 -6.19
CA ASP A 234 -24.51 -18.03 -5.23
C ASP A 234 -24.06 -18.72 -3.92
N ILE A 235 -22.79 -19.09 -3.83
CA ILE A 235 -22.22 -19.85 -2.70
C ILE A 235 -21.58 -18.89 -1.70
N ALA A 236 -21.86 -19.09 -0.40
CA ALA A 236 -21.21 -18.35 0.67
C ALA A 236 -19.72 -18.72 0.75
N ASP A 237 -18.86 -17.74 1.01
CA ASP A 237 -17.44 -18.00 1.22
C ASP A 237 -17.13 -18.40 2.67
N PHE A 238 -18.00 -17.96 3.60
CA PHE A 238 -17.77 -18.04 5.03
C PHE A 238 -19.02 -18.53 5.78
N VAL A 239 -18.81 -19.12 6.95
CA VAL A 239 -19.85 -19.36 7.95
C VAL A 239 -19.59 -18.42 9.12
N VAL A 240 -20.61 -17.68 9.53
CA VAL A 240 -20.55 -16.77 10.68
C VAL A 240 -21.37 -17.38 11.82
N ASN A 241 -20.70 -17.67 12.94
CA ASN A 241 -21.31 -18.25 14.12
C ASN A 241 -21.31 -17.22 15.25
N GLU A 242 -22.49 -16.88 15.79
CA GLU A 242 -22.57 -16.12 17.05
C GLU A 242 -22.19 -17.05 18.21
N VAL A 243 -21.22 -16.62 19.03
CA VAL A 243 -20.63 -17.43 20.10
C VAL A 243 -21.06 -16.87 21.45
N GLU A 244 -21.74 -17.70 22.26
CA GLU A 244 -22.16 -17.32 23.61
C GLU A 244 -21.11 -17.66 24.69
N ASP A 245 -20.39 -18.78 24.53
CA ASP A 245 -19.33 -19.21 25.45
C ASP A 245 -17.95 -18.91 24.86
N PHE A 246 -17.33 -17.82 25.34
CA PHE A 246 -16.02 -17.38 24.88
C PHE A 246 -15.17 -16.87 26.05
N GLN A 247 -13.85 -16.95 25.87
CA GLN A 247 -12.90 -16.33 26.79
C GLN A 247 -12.69 -14.87 26.37
N GLU A 248 -13.10 -13.92 27.21
CA GLU A 248 -13.00 -12.48 26.90
C GLU A 248 -11.58 -12.06 26.48
N GLY A 249 -10.53 -12.63 27.08
CA GLY A 249 -9.12 -12.36 26.72
C GLY A 249 -8.65 -12.97 25.39
N ARG A 250 -9.49 -13.77 24.71
CA ARG A 250 -9.22 -14.39 23.41
C ARG A 250 -10.03 -13.77 22.27
N VAL A 251 -11.00 -12.91 22.58
CA VAL A 251 -11.79 -12.17 21.58
C VAL A 251 -10.96 -10.98 21.11
N TYR A 252 -10.77 -10.87 19.80
CA TYR A 252 -10.13 -9.71 19.19
C TYR A 252 -11.08 -8.51 19.24
N LYS A 253 -10.56 -7.34 19.63
CA LYS A 253 -11.29 -6.06 19.71
C LYS A 253 -10.70 -5.01 18.77
N GLY A 254 -9.83 -5.43 17.85
CA GLY A 254 -9.16 -4.60 16.85
C GLY A 254 -7.67 -4.92 16.69
N GLU A 255 -7.12 -5.82 17.51
CA GLU A 255 -5.74 -6.28 17.38
C GLU A 255 -5.55 -7.06 16.08
N LEU A 256 -4.47 -6.78 15.34
CA LEU A 256 -4.22 -7.40 14.03
C LEU A 256 -3.51 -8.75 14.11
N SER A 257 -3.06 -9.15 15.31
CA SER A 257 -2.28 -10.37 15.52
C SER A 257 -2.56 -10.97 16.89
N SER A 258 -2.40 -12.29 16.98
CA SER A 258 -2.45 -13.01 18.28
C SER A 258 -1.39 -12.50 19.25
N ARG A 259 -0.25 -12.03 18.75
CA ARG A 259 0.81 -11.45 19.58
C ARG A 259 0.38 -10.13 20.20
N ALA A 260 -0.30 -9.28 19.44
CA ALA A 260 -0.84 -8.01 19.92
C ALA A 260 -1.95 -8.24 20.96
N LEU A 261 -2.85 -9.20 20.70
CA LEU A 261 -3.88 -9.61 21.66
C LEU A 261 -3.29 -10.11 22.99
N LEU A 262 -2.27 -10.97 22.92
CA LEU A 262 -1.64 -11.57 24.10
C LEU A 262 -0.54 -10.70 24.73
N GLY A 263 -0.20 -9.55 24.14
CA GLY A 263 0.87 -8.67 24.61
C GLY A 263 2.28 -9.30 24.56
N THR A 264 2.49 -10.28 23.68
CA THR A 264 3.79 -10.97 23.56
C THR A 264 4.78 -10.20 22.70
N LYS A 265 6.08 -10.28 23.03
CA LYS A 265 7.14 -9.63 22.25
C LYS A 265 7.35 -10.32 20.90
N GLY A 266 7.68 -9.54 19.88
CA GLY A 266 7.98 -10.06 18.54
C GLY A 266 8.44 -8.95 17.60
N ILE A 267 8.77 -9.33 16.37
CA ILE A 267 9.09 -8.40 15.29
C ILE A 267 7.84 -7.59 14.93
N HIS A 268 8.06 -6.31 14.61
CA HIS A 268 7.03 -5.39 14.17
C HIS A 268 7.06 -5.22 12.65
N ASP A 269 5.97 -5.61 12.01
CA ASP A 269 5.78 -5.64 10.57
C ASP A 269 4.30 -5.39 10.23
N ALA A 270 3.89 -5.61 8.97
CA ALA A 270 2.50 -5.45 8.55
C ALA A 270 1.53 -6.42 9.25
N LYS A 271 1.99 -7.59 9.71
CA LYS A 271 1.15 -8.58 10.42
C LYS A 271 1.10 -8.29 11.92
N ASN A 272 2.08 -7.58 12.47
CA ASN A 272 2.17 -7.24 13.88
C ASN A 272 2.65 -5.79 14.11
N PRO A 273 1.86 -4.77 13.73
CA PRO A 273 2.30 -3.38 13.83
C PRO A 273 2.51 -2.95 15.28
N TYR A 274 3.42 -2.00 15.45
CA TYR A 274 3.77 -1.46 16.76
C TYR A 274 2.87 -0.28 17.12
N ALA A 275 2.18 -0.37 18.26
CA ALA A 275 1.42 0.75 18.82
C ALA A 275 2.37 1.83 19.40
N ALA A 276 2.89 2.69 18.52
CA ALA A 276 3.90 3.69 18.86
C ALA A 276 3.29 4.89 19.58
N PRO A 277 3.82 5.31 20.74
CA PRO A 277 3.47 6.58 21.36
C PRO A 277 3.74 7.75 20.43
N ILE A 278 2.82 8.70 20.40
CA ILE A 278 2.98 9.95 19.67
C ILE A 278 3.63 10.95 20.62
N SER A 279 4.86 11.37 20.30
CA SER A 279 5.63 12.31 21.14
C SER A 279 5.30 13.77 20.81
N VAL A 280 5.08 14.06 19.54
CA VAL A 280 4.79 15.41 19.03
C VAL A 280 3.74 15.32 17.93
N ALA A 281 2.76 16.22 17.97
CA ALA A 281 1.83 16.45 16.88
C ALA A 281 1.58 17.95 16.72
N LYS A 282 1.87 18.53 15.56
CA LYS A 282 1.71 19.98 15.33
C LYS A 282 1.23 20.30 13.93
N GLU A 283 0.56 21.45 13.81
CA GLU A 283 0.15 22.01 12.53
C GLU A 283 1.36 22.64 11.83
N LEU A 284 1.51 22.38 10.52
CA LEU A 284 2.57 22.95 9.69
C LEU A 284 2.07 24.13 8.83
N PHE A 285 0.77 24.17 8.54
CA PHE A 285 0.17 25.31 7.85
C PHE A 285 -0.22 26.39 8.85
N VAL A 286 -0.29 27.64 8.40
CA VAL A 286 -0.56 28.77 9.30
C VAL A 286 -2.05 28.80 9.66
N GLU A 287 -2.36 28.50 10.93
CA GLU A 287 -3.73 28.53 11.45
C GLU A 287 -4.37 29.92 11.24
N GLY A 288 -5.63 29.93 10.80
CA GLY A 288 -6.39 31.15 10.51
C GLY A 288 -6.06 31.81 9.17
N LYS A 289 -5.05 31.33 8.44
CA LYS A 289 -4.75 31.75 7.05
C LYS A 289 -4.97 30.63 6.04
N ALA A 290 -4.49 29.43 6.34
CA ALA A 290 -4.59 28.29 5.44
C ALA A 290 -6.02 27.72 5.39
N ASP A 291 -6.47 27.41 4.18
CA ASP A 291 -7.74 26.72 3.91
C ASP A 291 -7.64 25.18 4.05
N ARG A 292 -6.46 24.68 4.39
CA ARG A 292 -6.10 23.27 4.54
C ARG A 292 -5.29 23.07 5.81
N SER A 293 -5.14 21.81 6.22
CA SER A 293 -4.29 21.40 7.34
C SER A 293 -3.19 20.45 6.85
N CYS A 294 -2.02 20.53 7.46
CA CYS A 294 -0.89 19.64 7.26
C CYS A 294 -0.25 19.33 8.62
N VAL A 295 -0.34 18.08 9.06
CA VAL A 295 0.12 17.64 10.37
C VAL A 295 1.54 17.09 10.27
N HIS A 296 2.41 17.60 11.14
CA HIS A 296 3.65 16.92 11.52
C HIS A 296 3.38 16.02 12.71
N MET A 297 3.83 14.77 12.66
CA MET A 297 3.68 13.82 13.75
C MET A 297 4.96 13.01 13.95
N GLU A 298 5.35 12.84 15.21
CA GLU A 298 6.53 12.06 15.62
C GLU A 298 6.10 10.83 16.44
N PHE A 299 6.57 9.66 16.02
CA PHE A 299 6.30 8.38 16.66
C PHE A 299 7.54 7.89 17.39
N ASP A 300 7.41 7.65 18.69
CA ASP A 300 8.47 7.07 19.54
C ASP A 300 8.59 5.57 19.25
N ILE A 301 9.78 5.17 18.80
CA ILE A 301 10.15 3.78 18.50
C ILE A 301 11.22 3.24 19.47
N ASP A 302 11.58 3.99 20.53
CA ASP A 302 12.58 3.52 21.48
C ASP A 302 12.14 2.22 22.16
N GLY A 303 13.07 1.28 22.30
CA GLY A 303 12.81 -0.04 22.88
C GLY A 303 11.90 -0.98 22.07
N SER A 304 11.35 -0.54 20.92
CA SER A 304 10.50 -1.39 20.06
C SER A 304 11.29 -2.41 19.23
N GLY A 305 12.58 -2.18 19.02
CA GLY A 305 13.41 -2.96 18.09
C GLY A 305 13.23 -2.55 16.62
N ILE A 306 12.36 -1.59 16.31
CA ILE A 306 12.22 -1.01 14.97
C ILE A 306 13.47 -0.20 14.62
N SER A 307 13.91 -0.32 13.37
CA SER A 307 14.91 0.57 12.78
C SER A 307 14.42 1.06 11.42
N TYR A 308 14.87 2.23 10.99
CA TYR A 308 14.50 2.83 9.71
C TYR A 308 15.70 3.54 9.08
N GLN A 309 15.61 3.85 7.79
CA GLN A 309 16.57 4.65 7.03
C GLN A 309 15.89 5.89 6.44
N HIS A 310 16.67 6.92 6.12
CA HIS A 310 16.15 8.08 5.39
C HIS A 310 15.57 7.63 4.04
N GLY A 311 14.39 8.17 3.70
CA GLY A 311 13.63 7.80 2.51
C GLY A 311 12.80 6.51 2.62
N ASP A 312 12.85 5.77 3.75
CA ASP A 312 11.86 4.72 4.03
C ASP A 312 10.43 5.30 4.17
N HIS A 313 9.44 4.42 4.14
CA HIS A 313 8.04 4.78 4.37
C HIS A 313 7.57 4.29 5.73
N LEU A 314 6.69 5.07 6.37
CA LEU A 314 5.95 4.67 7.56
C LEU A 314 4.50 4.34 7.16
N ALA A 315 4.05 3.13 7.45
CA ALA A 315 2.64 2.79 7.36
C ALA A 315 1.93 3.08 8.67
N VAL A 316 0.82 3.84 8.59
CA VAL A 316 -0.08 4.13 9.72
C VAL A 316 -1.37 3.35 9.52
N TRP A 317 -1.78 2.58 10.54
CA TRP A 317 -3.03 1.82 10.54
C TRP A 317 -4.15 2.66 11.14
N ALA A 318 -5.10 3.06 10.30
CA ALA A 318 -6.27 3.82 10.73
C ALA A 318 -7.44 2.91 11.11
N SER A 319 -8.39 3.44 11.88
CA SER A 319 -9.68 2.82 12.15
C SER A 319 -10.82 3.64 11.54
N ASN A 320 -11.93 3.01 11.21
CA ASN A 320 -13.08 3.70 10.64
C ASN A 320 -13.74 4.68 11.63
N PRO A 321 -14.35 5.77 11.14
CA PRO A 321 -15.05 6.74 11.98
C PRO A 321 -16.31 6.16 12.63
N GLU A 322 -16.64 6.64 13.83
CA GLU A 322 -17.82 6.20 14.61
C GLU A 322 -19.11 6.20 13.78
N LEU A 323 -19.37 7.31 13.07
CA LEU A 323 -20.61 7.50 12.30
C LEU A 323 -20.79 6.45 11.21
N GLU A 324 -19.71 6.03 10.55
CA GLU A 324 -19.80 5.05 9.45
C GLU A 324 -19.94 3.63 9.99
N VAL A 325 -19.30 3.34 11.13
CA VAL A 325 -19.48 2.06 11.85
C VAL A 325 -20.93 1.93 12.31
N ASP A 326 -21.47 2.95 12.98
CA ASP A 326 -22.86 2.95 13.43
C ASP A 326 -23.84 2.90 12.25
N ARG A 327 -23.54 3.58 11.13
CA ARG A 327 -24.36 3.54 9.91
C ARG A 327 -24.47 2.13 9.34
N LEU A 328 -23.35 1.41 9.21
CA LEU A 328 -23.38 0.03 8.70
C LEU A 328 -24.03 -0.94 9.70
N LEU A 329 -23.75 -0.80 11.00
CA LEU A 329 -24.42 -1.59 12.02
C LEU A 329 -25.94 -1.39 11.97
N ALA A 330 -26.41 -0.15 11.81
CA ALA A 330 -27.84 0.15 11.77
C ALA A 330 -28.51 -0.39 10.50
N ILE A 331 -27.97 -0.10 9.31
CA ILE A 331 -28.59 -0.53 8.04
C ILE A 331 -28.57 -2.05 7.86
N LEU A 332 -27.69 -2.78 8.55
CA LEU A 332 -27.64 -4.24 8.53
C LEU A 332 -28.40 -4.88 9.70
N GLY A 333 -29.09 -4.08 10.53
CA GLY A 333 -29.85 -4.59 11.68
C GLY A 333 -28.98 -5.13 12.83
N LEU A 334 -27.69 -4.76 12.86
CA LEU A 334 -26.69 -5.23 13.81
C LEU A 334 -26.42 -4.26 14.97
N LEU A 335 -27.09 -3.10 15.03
CA LEU A 335 -26.83 -2.08 16.04
C LEU A 335 -26.98 -2.59 17.48
N GLN A 336 -28.00 -3.40 17.76
CA GLN A 336 -28.21 -4.03 19.07
C GLN A 336 -27.33 -5.26 19.31
N LYS A 337 -26.66 -5.75 18.26
CA LYS A 337 -25.72 -6.89 18.29
C LYS A 337 -24.26 -6.45 18.14
N ARG A 338 -23.95 -5.16 18.27
CA ARG A 338 -22.62 -4.60 17.97
C ARG A 338 -21.48 -5.31 18.71
N ASP A 339 -21.73 -5.69 19.97
CA ASP A 339 -20.78 -6.38 20.85
C ASP A 339 -20.90 -7.90 20.81
N THR A 340 -21.86 -8.47 20.07
CA THR A 340 -22.02 -9.91 19.93
C THR A 340 -20.74 -10.50 19.35
N VAL A 341 -20.23 -11.54 20.02
CA VAL A 341 -19.03 -12.24 19.59
C VAL A 341 -19.38 -13.20 18.47
N ILE A 342 -18.57 -13.15 17.42
CA ILE A 342 -18.67 -14.01 16.24
C ILE A 342 -17.37 -14.75 16.02
N ASP A 343 -17.49 -15.99 15.57
CA ASP A 343 -16.41 -16.72 14.91
C ASP A 343 -16.75 -16.86 13.42
N VAL A 344 -15.71 -16.84 12.58
CA VAL A 344 -15.87 -16.92 11.13
C VAL A 344 -14.97 -18.01 10.60
N ASP A 345 -15.56 -18.99 9.95
CA ASP A 345 -14.85 -20.08 9.29
C ASP A 345 -14.93 -19.92 7.78
N SER A 346 -13.83 -20.22 7.09
CA SER A 346 -13.84 -20.33 5.64
C SER A 346 -14.40 -21.68 5.20
N LEU A 347 -15.36 -21.65 4.27
CA LEU A 347 -15.89 -22.86 3.63
C LEU A 347 -14.90 -23.47 2.63
N ASP A 348 -14.00 -22.65 2.09
CA ASP A 348 -12.90 -23.08 1.24
C ASP A 348 -11.65 -22.23 1.54
N PRO A 349 -10.82 -22.63 2.52
CA PRO A 349 -9.63 -21.87 2.94
C PRO A 349 -8.59 -21.66 1.84
N THR A 350 -8.69 -22.41 0.75
CA THR A 350 -7.79 -22.31 -0.41
C THR A 350 -8.25 -21.26 -1.42
N LEU A 351 -9.52 -20.84 -1.32
CA LEU A 351 -10.13 -19.81 -2.16
C LEU A 351 -10.29 -18.49 -1.41
N ALA A 352 -10.82 -18.55 -0.19
CA ALA A 352 -11.18 -17.37 0.59
C ALA A 352 -10.70 -17.54 2.04
N LYS A 353 -9.58 -16.91 2.40
CA LYS A 353 -9.15 -16.86 3.80
C LYS A 353 -9.96 -15.80 4.54
N VAL A 354 -10.25 -16.03 5.82
CA VAL A 354 -10.89 -15.01 6.66
C VAL A 354 -9.96 -13.80 6.73
N PRO A 355 -10.43 -12.59 6.34
CA PRO A 355 -9.54 -11.44 6.13
C PRO A 355 -9.08 -10.76 7.44
N PHE A 356 -9.52 -11.26 8.59
CA PHE A 356 -9.23 -10.72 9.90
C PHE A 356 -9.20 -11.79 11.00
N PRO A 357 -8.62 -11.49 12.17
CA PRO A 357 -8.59 -12.43 13.29
C PRO A 357 -9.98 -12.68 13.89
N THR A 358 -10.23 -13.93 14.28
CA THR A 358 -11.44 -14.38 14.99
C THR A 358 -11.05 -15.20 16.24
N PRO A 359 -11.93 -15.33 17.25
CA PRO A 359 -13.26 -14.71 17.37
C PRO A 359 -13.20 -13.19 17.60
N THR A 360 -14.19 -12.44 17.15
CA THR A 360 -14.25 -10.97 17.17
C THR A 360 -15.68 -10.48 17.40
N THR A 361 -15.99 -9.18 17.33
CA THR A 361 -17.38 -8.67 17.33
C THR A 361 -17.75 -8.03 15.99
N TYR A 362 -19.05 -7.92 15.69
CA TYR A 362 -19.55 -7.22 14.50
C TYR A 362 -19.01 -5.78 14.41
N GLU A 363 -19.05 -5.03 15.50
CA GLU A 363 -18.49 -3.67 15.54
C GLU A 363 -16.99 -3.67 15.24
N THR A 364 -16.25 -4.59 15.84
CA THR A 364 -14.80 -4.66 15.68
C THR A 364 -14.42 -4.87 14.22
N VAL A 365 -15.17 -5.72 13.50
CA VAL A 365 -14.97 -5.97 12.07
C VAL A 365 -15.11 -4.68 11.26
N PHE A 366 -16.19 -3.93 11.46
CA PHE A 366 -16.40 -2.67 10.76
C PHE A 366 -15.42 -1.56 11.18
N ARG A 367 -15.03 -1.53 12.44
CA ARG A 367 -14.16 -0.48 12.98
C ARG A 367 -12.71 -0.65 12.55
N HIS A 368 -12.21 -1.88 12.50
CA HIS A 368 -10.78 -2.14 12.39
C HIS A 368 -10.37 -2.97 11.18
N TYR A 369 -11.27 -3.74 10.56
CA TYR A 369 -10.87 -4.78 9.61
C TYR A 369 -11.38 -4.60 8.19
N LEU A 370 -12.55 -3.99 7.98
CA LEU A 370 -13.12 -3.76 6.65
C LEU A 370 -13.03 -2.27 6.25
N ASP A 371 -12.71 -1.97 4.99
CA ASP A 371 -12.62 -0.59 4.48
C ASP A 371 -14.02 -0.05 4.12
N ILE A 372 -14.79 0.28 5.15
CA ILE A 372 -16.15 0.81 5.01
C ILE A 372 -16.18 2.31 4.65
N SER A 373 -15.01 2.97 4.69
CA SER A 373 -14.85 4.38 4.39
C SER A 373 -14.58 4.64 2.90
N ALA A 374 -14.26 3.59 2.14
CA ALA A 374 -14.11 3.66 0.70
C ALA A 374 -15.43 4.03 0.00
N LYS A 375 -15.29 4.65 -1.17
CA LYS A 375 -16.40 4.89 -2.09
C LYS A 375 -17.03 3.54 -2.48
N ALA A 376 -18.36 3.46 -2.50
CA ALA A 376 -19.05 2.23 -2.88
C ALA A 376 -18.73 1.87 -4.34
N GLY A 377 -18.39 0.60 -4.60
CA GLY A 377 -18.20 0.04 -5.93
C GLY A 377 -19.48 -0.58 -6.48
N ARG A 378 -19.61 -0.66 -7.82
CA ARG A 378 -20.79 -1.29 -8.45
C ARG A 378 -20.89 -2.77 -8.13
N GLN A 379 -19.76 -3.47 -8.11
CA GLN A 379 -19.73 -4.89 -7.78
C GLN A 379 -20.12 -5.11 -6.33
N THR A 380 -19.65 -4.25 -5.42
CA THR A 380 -20.07 -4.28 -4.01
C THR A 380 -21.58 -4.07 -3.92
N LEU A 381 -22.17 -3.07 -4.57
CA LEU A 381 -23.62 -2.84 -4.54
C LEU A 381 -24.41 -4.03 -5.12
N ASN A 382 -23.91 -4.66 -6.18
CA ASN A 382 -24.55 -5.81 -6.79
C ASN A 382 -24.64 -7.00 -5.83
N ALA A 383 -23.67 -7.17 -4.92
CA ALA A 383 -23.70 -8.21 -3.90
C ALA A 383 -24.86 -8.06 -2.88
N PHE A 384 -25.48 -6.87 -2.80
CA PHE A 384 -26.59 -6.57 -1.88
C PHE A 384 -27.95 -6.54 -2.59
N LEU A 385 -27.99 -6.63 -3.92
CA LEU A 385 -29.20 -6.45 -4.73
C LEU A 385 -30.32 -7.45 -4.38
N THR A 386 -29.97 -8.72 -4.15
CA THR A 386 -30.93 -9.78 -3.81
C THR A 386 -31.55 -9.60 -2.44
N PHE A 387 -30.91 -8.82 -1.56
CA PHE A 387 -31.35 -8.56 -0.18
C PHE A 387 -32.07 -7.21 -0.03
N ALA A 388 -32.46 -6.58 -1.15
CA ALA A 388 -33.16 -5.31 -1.11
C ALA A 388 -34.50 -5.40 -0.35
N PRO A 389 -34.74 -4.53 0.65
CA PRO A 389 -35.90 -4.63 1.55
C PRO A 389 -37.21 -4.15 0.91
N SER A 390 -37.18 -3.59 -0.30
CA SER A 390 -38.36 -3.12 -1.02
C SER A 390 -38.12 -3.14 -2.53
N GLU A 391 -39.21 -3.14 -3.32
CA GLU A 391 -39.13 -3.01 -4.79
C GLU A 391 -38.44 -1.72 -5.23
N ARG A 392 -38.61 -0.62 -4.47
CA ARG A 392 -37.90 0.64 -4.69
C ARG A 392 -36.39 0.42 -4.59
N ALA A 393 -35.95 -0.14 -3.46
CA ALA A 393 -34.53 -0.38 -3.21
C ALA A 393 -33.92 -1.32 -4.25
N ARG A 394 -34.67 -2.37 -4.64
CA ARG A 394 -34.24 -3.31 -5.68
C ARG A 394 -34.08 -2.62 -7.03
N GLY A 395 -35.09 -1.88 -7.49
CA GLY A 395 -35.03 -1.19 -8.78
C GLY A 395 -33.94 -0.11 -8.83
N GLU A 396 -33.71 0.59 -7.71
CA GLU A 396 -32.65 1.61 -7.63
C GLU A 396 -31.26 0.97 -7.64
N LEU A 397 -31.03 -0.12 -6.89
CA LEU A 397 -29.76 -0.85 -6.95
C LEU A 397 -29.53 -1.49 -8.31
N GLU A 398 -30.55 -2.12 -8.92
CA GLU A 398 -30.42 -2.73 -10.24
C GLU A 398 -29.96 -1.69 -11.26
N LYS A 399 -30.56 -0.50 -11.24
CA LYS A 399 -30.15 0.62 -12.07
C LYS A 399 -28.72 1.08 -11.77
N LEU A 400 -28.34 1.23 -10.50
CA LEU A 400 -26.97 1.59 -10.10
C LEU A 400 -25.93 0.55 -10.53
N THR A 401 -26.29 -0.73 -10.58
CA THR A 401 -25.36 -1.81 -10.94
C THR A 401 -25.24 -2.01 -12.44
N THR A 402 -26.26 -1.66 -13.22
CA THR A 402 -26.31 -1.89 -14.69
C THR A 402 -25.96 -0.64 -15.51
N ASP A 403 -26.36 0.55 -15.07
CA ASP A 403 -26.09 1.81 -15.75
C ASP A 403 -24.87 2.53 -15.16
N LYS A 404 -23.75 2.43 -15.87
CA LYS A 404 -22.47 3.07 -15.52
C LYS A 404 -22.59 4.58 -15.35
N ALA A 405 -23.32 5.27 -16.22
CA ALA A 405 -23.44 6.72 -16.19
C ALA A 405 -24.29 7.17 -14.99
N TYR A 406 -25.36 6.43 -14.72
CA TYR A 406 -26.20 6.67 -13.55
C TYR A 406 -25.45 6.43 -12.23
N PHE A 407 -24.67 5.35 -12.14
CA PHE A 407 -23.79 5.09 -11.01
C PHE A 407 -22.77 6.21 -10.80
N GLN A 408 -22.13 6.66 -11.90
CA GLN A 408 -21.15 7.73 -11.83
C GLN A 408 -21.76 8.99 -11.21
N ALA A 409 -22.91 9.45 -11.72
CA ALA A 409 -23.56 10.66 -11.23
C ALA A 409 -24.12 10.52 -9.80
N THR A 410 -24.64 9.34 -9.45
CA THR A 410 -25.43 9.16 -8.22
C THR A 410 -24.57 8.74 -7.03
N VAL A 411 -23.51 7.97 -7.26
CA VAL A 411 -22.64 7.40 -6.22
C VAL A 411 -21.22 7.94 -6.36
N SER A 412 -20.61 7.83 -7.54
CA SER A 412 -19.18 8.09 -7.73
C SER A 412 -18.83 9.57 -7.55
N ASP A 413 -19.49 10.46 -8.28
CA ASP A 413 -19.30 11.92 -8.24
C ASP A 413 -19.70 12.52 -6.89
N ARG A 414 -20.58 11.83 -6.16
CA ARG A 414 -21.01 12.20 -4.81
C ARG A 414 -20.13 11.57 -3.71
N CYS A 415 -19.19 10.69 -4.09
CA CYS A 415 -18.31 9.94 -3.19
C CYS A 415 -19.09 9.20 -2.08
N LEU A 416 -20.24 8.59 -2.42
CA LEU A 416 -21.03 7.88 -1.43
C LEU A 416 -20.35 6.57 -1.01
N LYS A 417 -20.32 6.32 0.30
CA LYS A 417 -19.88 5.05 0.89
C LYS A 417 -20.99 4.01 0.82
N LEU A 418 -20.67 2.74 1.08
CA LEU A 418 -21.64 1.64 1.00
C LEU A 418 -22.92 1.91 1.81
N GLY A 419 -22.80 2.25 3.09
CA GLY A 419 -23.96 2.52 3.94
C GLY A 419 -24.82 3.69 3.42
N GLN A 420 -24.18 4.73 2.88
CA GLN A 420 -24.89 5.87 2.29
C GLN A 420 -25.59 5.49 0.98
N ALA A 421 -24.98 4.66 0.14
CA ALA A 421 -25.58 4.19 -1.10
C ALA A 421 -26.80 3.29 -0.84
N LEU A 422 -26.73 2.41 0.16
CA LEU A 422 -27.86 1.56 0.58
C LEU A 422 -29.02 2.39 1.16
N GLN A 423 -28.72 3.38 2.01
CA GLN A 423 -29.71 4.33 2.52
C GLN A 423 -30.37 5.12 1.38
N LEU A 424 -29.59 5.59 0.42
CA LEU A 424 -30.11 6.30 -0.76
C LEU A 424 -31.06 5.40 -1.57
N ALA A 425 -30.68 4.13 -1.79
CA ALA A 425 -31.46 3.18 -2.57
C ALA A 425 -32.86 2.95 -1.98
N VAL A 426 -32.93 2.81 -0.66
CA VAL A 426 -34.22 2.63 0.04
C VAL A 426 -34.98 3.95 0.26
N GLY A 427 -34.29 5.09 0.20
CA GLY A 427 -34.88 6.43 0.33
C GLY A 427 -34.77 7.04 1.73
N ASP A 428 -33.83 6.56 2.54
CA ASP A 428 -33.54 7.12 3.86
C ASP A 428 -32.82 8.48 3.75
N ASP A 429 -32.93 9.30 4.80
CA ASP A 429 -32.18 10.56 4.90
C ASP A 429 -30.72 10.30 5.26
N LEU A 430 -29.81 10.69 4.36
CA LEU A 430 -28.36 10.52 4.54
C LEU A 430 -27.78 11.34 5.70
N GLN A 431 -28.45 12.44 6.10
CA GLN A 431 -28.05 13.32 7.18
C GLN A 431 -28.84 13.09 8.48
N GLY A 432 -29.84 12.20 8.44
CA GLY A 432 -30.66 11.86 9.58
C GLY A 432 -29.94 11.00 10.62
N ASP A 433 -30.66 10.64 11.67
CA ASP A 433 -30.18 9.69 12.67
C ASP A 433 -29.99 8.31 12.04
N VAL A 434 -28.74 7.85 11.99
CA VAL A 434 -28.39 6.57 11.38
C VAL A 434 -29.05 5.39 12.08
N ALA A 435 -29.43 5.51 13.36
CA ALA A 435 -30.15 4.46 14.08
C ALA A 435 -31.56 4.19 13.52
N GLN A 436 -32.11 5.11 12.70
CA GLN A 436 -33.40 4.97 12.03
C GLN A 436 -33.30 4.41 10.60
N SER A 437 -32.12 3.92 10.19
CA SER A 437 -31.93 3.35 8.85
C SER A 437 -32.84 2.15 8.62
N THR A 438 -33.39 2.03 7.41
CA THR A 438 -34.18 0.87 7.00
C THR A 438 -33.26 -0.35 6.90
N VAL A 439 -33.60 -1.44 7.59
CA VAL A 439 -32.77 -2.64 7.68
C VAL A 439 -32.75 -3.43 6.37
N TRP A 440 -31.55 -3.86 5.97
CA TRP A 440 -31.27 -4.79 4.89
C TRP A 440 -30.89 -6.14 5.51
N GLU A 441 -31.67 -7.19 5.23
CA GLU A 441 -31.44 -8.55 5.76
C GLU A 441 -30.31 -9.27 5.01
N VAL A 442 -29.12 -8.69 5.05
CA VAL A 442 -27.93 -9.22 4.36
C VAL A 442 -27.16 -10.11 5.32
N PRO A 443 -26.94 -11.39 4.99
CA PRO A 443 -26.08 -12.28 5.79
C PRO A 443 -24.66 -11.73 5.92
N PHE A 444 -24.07 -11.84 7.11
CA PHE A 444 -22.78 -11.19 7.40
C PHE A 444 -21.61 -11.78 6.61
N ASP A 445 -21.69 -13.04 6.17
CA ASP A 445 -20.72 -13.62 5.24
C ASP A 445 -20.64 -12.83 3.92
N ARG A 446 -21.77 -12.33 3.43
CA ARG A 446 -21.84 -11.50 2.21
C ARG A 446 -21.18 -10.15 2.41
N VAL A 447 -21.33 -9.58 3.60
CA VAL A 447 -20.66 -8.34 3.99
C VAL A 447 -19.14 -8.54 4.00
N ILE A 448 -18.64 -9.62 4.61
CA ILE A 448 -17.22 -9.95 4.65
C ILE A 448 -16.66 -10.16 3.23
N SER A 449 -17.43 -10.82 2.35
CA SER A 449 -17.00 -11.08 0.98
C SER A 449 -17.04 -9.86 0.05
N ALA A 450 -17.92 -8.89 0.32
CA ALA A 450 -18.15 -7.75 -0.56
C ALA A 450 -17.32 -6.51 -0.22
N ILE A 451 -16.87 -6.37 1.04
CA ILE A 451 -16.10 -5.21 1.50
C ILE A 451 -14.62 -5.60 1.63
N PRO A 452 -13.68 -4.86 1.02
CA PRO A 452 -12.27 -5.18 1.10
C PRO A 452 -11.71 -4.96 2.52
N ARG A 453 -10.56 -5.58 2.80
CA ARG A 453 -9.85 -5.41 4.06
C ARG A 453 -9.32 -3.97 4.19
N LEU A 454 -9.42 -3.41 5.38
CA LEU A 454 -8.82 -2.12 5.70
C LEU A 454 -7.29 -2.21 5.74
N GLY A 455 -6.63 -1.54 4.80
CA GLY A 455 -5.17 -1.46 4.71
C GLY A 455 -4.55 -0.22 5.40
N PRO A 456 -3.24 -0.27 5.73
CA PRO A 456 -2.50 0.88 6.22
C PRO A 456 -2.30 1.94 5.13
N ARG A 457 -2.06 3.20 5.53
CA ARG A 457 -1.67 4.28 4.60
C ARG A 457 -0.19 4.62 4.81
N PHE A 458 0.55 4.74 3.71
CA PHE A 458 1.99 4.97 3.73
C PHE A 458 2.30 6.46 3.65
N TYR A 459 3.33 6.88 4.39
CA TYR A 459 3.85 8.24 4.41
C TYR A 459 5.38 8.20 4.27
N SER A 460 5.95 9.01 3.38
CA SER A 460 7.40 9.16 3.29
C SER A 460 7.95 9.75 4.59
N ILE A 461 8.92 9.07 5.18
CA ILE A 461 9.49 9.46 6.48
C ILE A 461 10.23 10.79 6.33
N SER A 462 9.91 11.74 7.22
CA SER A 462 10.47 13.10 7.22
C SER A 462 11.57 13.34 8.24
N SER A 463 12.09 12.28 8.87
CA SER A 463 13.21 12.31 9.82
C SER A 463 14.41 11.49 9.34
N SER A 464 15.61 11.91 9.70
CA SER A 464 16.83 11.10 9.56
C SER A 464 17.06 10.26 10.82
N PRO A 465 17.39 8.96 10.72
CA PRO A 465 17.75 8.14 11.88
C PRO A 465 19.07 8.59 12.53
N LYS A 466 19.94 9.33 11.83
CA LYS A 466 21.16 9.90 12.43
C LYS A 466 20.88 11.04 13.40
N MET A 467 19.80 11.79 13.20
CA MET A 467 19.38 12.85 14.12
C MET A 467 18.28 12.39 15.07
N HIS A 468 17.43 11.46 14.61
CA HIS A 468 16.26 10.96 15.31
C HIS A 468 16.28 9.42 15.35
N PRO A 469 17.23 8.79 16.07
CA PRO A 469 17.35 7.33 16.10
C PRO A 469 16.19 6.63 16.83
N LYS A 470 15.45 7.39 17.65
CA LYS A 470 14.37 6.90 18.53
C LYS A 470 12.99 7.36 18.10
N THR A 471 12.89 8.23 17.11
CA THR A 471 11.61 8.76 16.64
C THR A 471 11.54 8.71 15.11
N VAL A 472 10.34 8.44 14.58
CA VAL A 472 10.05 8.45 13.15
C VAL A 472 9.01 9.51 12.86
N HIS A 473 9.28 10.40 11.90
CA HIS A 473 8.43 11.55 11.65
C HIS A 473 7.67 11.39 10.33
N ILE A 474 6.45 11.90 10.28
CA ILE A 474 5.66 12.01 9.04
C ILE A 474 5.21 13.45 8.80
N THR A 475 4.87 13.73 7.54
CA THR A 475 4.30 15.01 7.09
C THR A 475 3.00 14.70 6.31
N SER A 476 1.84 14.94 6.92
CA SER A 476 0.55 14.50 6.39
C SER A 476 -0.36 15.69 6.09
N VAL A 477 -0.58 16.01 4.82
CA VAL A 477 -1.68 16.91 4.43
C VAL A 477 -3.02 16.24 4.72
N VAL A 478 -3.94 16.97 5.36
CA VAL A 478 -5.27 16.43 5.73
C VAL A 478 -6.19 16.48 4.52
N LEU A 479 -6.58 15.30 4.00
CA LEU A 479 -7.47 15.22 2.86
C LEU A 479 -8.91 15.56 3.25
N ARG A 480 -9.39 16.68 2.73
CA ARG A 480 -10.78 17.14 2.85
C ARG A 480 -11.17 17.88 1.57
N TYR A 481 -12.27 17.49 0.95
CA TYR A 481 -12.77 18.13 -0.27
C TYR A 481 -14.29 18.00 -0.39
N LYS A 482 -14.91 18.79 -1.27
CA LYS A 482 -16.32 18.61 -1.63
C LYS A 482 -16.38 17.81 -2.92
N ALA A 483 -17.22 16.76 -2.96
CA ALA A 483 -17.35 15.86 -4.10
C ALA A 483 -17.80 16.58 -5.39
N GLY A 484 -18.46 17.74 -5.26
CA GLY A 484 -18.73 18.67 -6.35
C GLY A 484 -19.08 20.07 -5.81
N GLN A 485 -19.16 21.07 -6.68
CA GLN A 485 -19.39 22.48 -6.27
C GLN A 485 -20.71 22.69 -5.51
N GLN A 486 -21.71 21.82 -5.74
CA GLN A 486 -23.02 21.88 -5.10
C GLN A 486 -23.15 20.94 -3.88
N SER A 487 -22.11 20.16 -3.53
CA SER A 487 -22.17 19.26 -2.38
C SER A 487 -22.16 20.05 -1.07
N ALA A 488 -23.16 19.78 -0.21
CA ALA A 488 -23.24 20.35 1.14
C ALA A 488 -22.22 19.71 2.09
N SER A 489 -21.90 18.43 1.90
CA SER A 489 -21.05 17.65 2.82
C SER A 489 -19.61 17.51 2.34
N TRP A 490 -18.70 17.44 3.29
CA TRP A 490 -17.28 17.21 3.08
C TRP A 490 -16.97 15.71 2.98
N VAL A 491 -16.08 15.38 2.05
CA VAL A 491 -15.45 14.06 1.96
C VAL A 491 -14.11 14.14 2.69
N HIS A 492 -13.85 13.13 3.52
CA HIS A 492 -12.69 13.07 4.40
C HIS A 492 -11.85 11.83 4.09
N GLY A 493 -10.55 12.00 3.88
CA GLY A 493 -9.61 10.88 3.82
C GLY A 493 -9.46 10.23 5.19
N LEU A 494 -9.57 8.90 5.25
CA LEU A 494 -9.60 8.12 6.48
C LEU A 494 -8.38 8.38 7.40
N ALA A 495 -7.18 7.98 6.96
CA ALA A 495 -5.99 8.03 7.78
C ALA A 495 -5.57 9.46 8.14
N THR A 496 -5.64 10.39 7.19
CA THR A 496 -5.21 11.78 7.41
C THR A 496 -6.12 12.52 8.39
N ASN A 497 -7.44 12.24 8.38
CA ASN A 497 -8.36 12.85 9.34
C ASN A 497 -8.25 12.18 10.72
N MET A 498 -7.94 10.89 10.81
CA MET A 498 -7.59 10.27 12.09
C MET A 498 -6.31 10.90 12.68
N ILE A 499 -5.29 11.14 11.86
CA ILE A 499 -4.06 11.87 12.26
C ILE A 499 -4.40 13.28 12.77
N SER A 500 -5.30 14.00 12.08
CA SER A 500 -5.81 15.30 12.53
C SER A 500 -6.52 15.19 13.89
N SER A 501 -7.39 14.21 14.08
CA SER A 501 -8.08 13.97 15.36
C SER A 501 -7.11 13.62 16.50
N LEU A 502 -6.08 12.81 16.23
CA LEU A 502 -5.01 12.53 17.19
C LEU A 502 -4.26 13.81 17.59
N LYS A 503 -3.87 14.63 16.61
CA LYS A 503 -3.22 15.93 16.86
C LYS A 503 -4.09 16.84 17.72
N MET A 504 -5.37 16.95 17.38
CA MET A 504 -6.32 17.75 18.15
C MET A 504 -6.47 17.24 19.57
N ALA A 505 -6.56 15.93 19.77
CA ALA A 505 -6.69 15.32 21.10
C ALA A 505 -5.42 15.46 21.95
N ILE A 506 -4.22 15.38 21.35
CA ILE A 506 -2.94 15.55 22.05
C ILE A 506 -2.77 16.99 22.54
N ASN A 507 -3.28 17.97 21.79
CA ASN A 507 -3.08 19.39 22.05
C ASN A 507 -4.31 20.09 22.66
N ASP A 508 -5.35 19.33 23.05
CA ASP A 508 -6.63 19.86 23.54
C ASP A 508 -7.27 20.89 22.60
N GLU A 509 -7.20 20.66 21.29
CA GLU A 509 -7.71 21.57 20.27
C GLU A 509 -9.12 21.22 19.81
N THR A 510 -9.86 22.25 19.39
CA THR A 510 -11.18 22.11 18.77
C THR A 510 -11.27 22.95 17.50
N ALA A 511 -12.00 22.46 16.51
CA ALA A 511 -12.18 23.16 15.24
C ALA A 511 -13.09 24.38 15.42
N LYS A 512 -12.68 25.54 14.88
CA LYS A 512 -13.34 26.84 15.08
C LYS A 512 -14.30 27.21 13.94
N GLY A 513 -15.38 26.45 13.77
CA GLY A 513 -16.41 26.72 12.75
C GLY A 513 -15.98 26.38 11.31
N GLU A 514 -16.85 26.63 10.33
CA GLU A 514 -16.71 26.09 8.95
C GLU A 514 -15.42 26.49 8.20
N SER A 515 -14.86 27.67 8.51
CA SER A 515 -13.61 28.15 7.90
C SER A 515 -12.37 27.42 8.42
N ASP A 516 -12.47 26.71 9.55
CA ASP A 516 -11.39 25.87 10.04
C ASP A 516 -11.25 24.63 9.13
N PRO A 517 -10.04 24.32 8.62
CA PRO A 517 -9.83 23.14 7.79
C PRO A 517 -10.14 21.82 8.50
N ARG A 518 -10.18 21.81 9.85
CA ARG A 518 -10.55 20.67 10.69
C ARG A 518 -12.06 20.59 10.99
N TRP A 519 -12.85 21.54 10.52
CA TRP A 519 -14.30 21.52 10.75
C TRP A 519 -14.95 20.30 10.08
N GLY A 520 -15.84 19.64 10.82
CA GLY A 520 -16.49 18.41 10.37
C GLY A 520 -15.57 17.19 10.35
N THR A 521 -14.34 17.27 10.87
CA THR A 521 -13.46 16.09 10.99
C THR A 521 -14.21 14.95 11.70
N PRO A 522 -14.25 13.74 11.11
CA PRO A 522 -14.95 12.61 11.70
C PRO A 522 -14.43 12.26 13.09
N LYS A 523 -15.29 11.65 13.92
CA LYS A 523 -14.92 11.14 15.25
C LYS A 523 -14.39 9.71 15.13
N TYR A 524 -13.37 9.39 15.93
CA TYR A 524 -12.69 8.10 15.95
C TYR A 524 -12.53 7.58 17.38
N SER A 525 -12.50 6.26 17.56
CA SER A 525 -12.11 5.61 18.82
C SER A 525 -10.59 5.64 18.99
N LEU A 526 -10.07 6.75 19.53
CA LEU A 526 -8.62 6.97 19.67
C LEU A 526 -7.95 6.08 20.73
N ALA A 527 -8.73 5.51 21.66
CA ALA A 527 -8.21 4.61 22.69
C ALA A 527 -7.83 3.23 22.13
N GLY A 528 -8.37 2.86 20.96
CA GLY A 528 -8.08 1.58 20.32
C GLY A 528 -8.57 0.36 21.08
N PRO A 529 -8.18 -0.85 20.63
CA PRO A 529 -8.61 -2.11 21.25
C PRO A 529 -8.16 -2.14 22.71
N ARG A 530 -9.11 -2.31 23.63
CA ARG A 530 -8.85 -2.42 25.08
C ARG A 530 -8.04 -1.25 25.67
N GLY A 531 -8.16 -0.06 25.08
CA GLY A 531 -7.38 1.10 25.50
C GLY A 531 -5.89 1.01 25.15
N ALA A 532 -5.47 0.07 24.29
CA ALA A 532 -4.08 -0.13 23.93
C ALA A 532 -3.41 1.12 23.32
N TYR A 533 -4.21 2.02 22.74
CA TYR A 533 -3.73 3.25 22.11
C TYR A 533 -3.85 4.48 23.01
N SER A 534 -4.29 4.33 24.26
CA SER A 534 -4.23 5.37 25.28
C SER A 534 -3.66 4.79 26.57
N LYS A 535 -2.32 4.75 26.64
CA LYS A 535 -1.57 4.19 27.78
C LYS A 535 -0.60 5.23 28.31
N GLU A 536 -0.46 5.29 29.63
CA GLU A 536 0.49 6.18 30.31
C GLU A 536 0.29 7.66 29.96
N GLY A 537 -0.98 8.07 29.73
CA GLY A 537 -1.33 9.44 29.33
C GLY A 537 -0.88 9.82 27.91
N LYS A 538 -0.40 8.87 27.10
CA LYS A 538 0.01 9.09 25.71
C LYS A 538 -0.94 8.39 24.75
N LEU A 539 -1.33 9.10 23.71
CA LEU A 539 -1.97 8.49 22.55
C LEU A 539 -0.92 7.75 21.71
N ARG A 540 -1.35 6.63 21.14
CA ARG A 540 -0.53 5.75 20.31
C ARG A 540 -1.25 5.47 19.00
N THR A 541 -0.52 5.04 17.99
CA THR A 541 -1.14 4.50 16.77
C THR A 541 -0.31 3.33 16.25
N PRO A 542 -0.93 2.28 15.65
CA PRO A 542 -0.16 1.17 15.11
C PRO A 542 0.58 1.61 13.85
N ILE A 543 1.87 1.34 13.84
CA ILE A 543 2.77 1.65 12.73
C ILE A 543 3.65 0.47 12.34
N HIS A 544 4.14 0.48 11.11
CA HIS A 544 5.31 -0.32 10.73
C HIS A 544 6.13 0.39 9.65
N ILE A 545 7.40 0.00 9.50
CA ILE A 545 8.30 0.54 8.49
C ILE A 545 8.21 -0.33 7.24
N ARG A 546 8.10 0.31 6.07
CA ARG A 546 8.34 -0.32 4.77
C ARG A 546 9.64 0.23 4.21
N ARG A 547 10.56 -0.68 3.87
CA ARG A 547 11.85 -0.31 3.29
C ARG A 547 11.66 0.21 1.87
N SER A 548 12.48 1.17 1.47
CA SER A 548 12.52 1.69 0.09
C SER A 548 13.94 1.72 -0.47
N ASN A 549 14.05 1.89 -1.79
CA ASN A 549 15.32 2.16 -2.49
C ASN A 549 15.62 3.66 -2.63
N PHE A 550 14.76 4.54 -2.08
CA PHE A 550 14.89 5.98 -2.18
C PHE A 550 15.98 6.48 -1.21
N ARG A 551 17.25 6.39 -1.63
CA ARG A 551 18.42 6.62 -0.78
C ARG A 551 19.38 7.65 -1.35
N LEU A 552 19.97 8.45 -0.46
CA LEU A 552 21.12 9.30 -0.77
C LEU A 552 22.32 8.48 -1.28
N PRO A 553 23.16 9.04 -2.18
CA PRO A 553 24.41 8.40 -2.56
C PRO A 553 25.35 8.31 -1.36
N THR A 554 26.08 7.20 -1.27
CA THR A 554 27.02 6.89 -0.18
C THR A 554 28.08 7.98 -0.01
N SER A 555 28.59 8.52 -1.13
CA SER A 555 29.58 9.61 -1.11
C SER A 555 28.91 10.98 -1.00
N PRO A 556 29.31 11.85 -0.05
CA PRO A 556 28.85 13.23 0.04
C PRO A 556 29.43 14.14 -1.06
N LYS A 557 30.41 13.67 -1.83
CA LYS A 557 31.00 14.44 -2.94
C LYS A 557 30.11 14.48 -4.19
N ILE A 558 29.18 13.53 -4.28
CA ILE A 558 28.21 13.41 -5.37
C ILE A 558 27.07 14.39 -5.09
N PRO A 559 26.77 15.34 -6.00
CA PRO A 559 25.67 16.26 -5.81
C PRO A 559 24.32 15.53 -5.78
N VAL A 560 23.35 16.14 -5.09
CA VAL A 560 21.97 15.64 -5.02
C VAL A 560 21.01 16.75 -5.43
N ILE A 561 20.04 16.40 -6.25
CA ILE A 561 19.02 17.29 -6.78
C ILE A 561 17.67 16.76 -6.34
N MET A 562 17.02 17.47 -5.41
CA MET A 562 15.76 17.06 -4.81
C MET A 562 14.63 17.98 -5.28
N ILE A 563 13.57 17.43 -5.84
CA ILE A 563 12.41 18.15 -6.35
C ILE A 563 11.16 17.64 -5.64
N GLY A 564 10.56 18.46 -4.78
CA GLY A 564 9.46 18.03 -3.92
C GLY A 564 8.55 19.17 -3.47
N PRO A 565 7.56 19.58 -4.27
CA PRO A 565 6.57 20.54 -3.85
C PRO A 565 5.59 19.96 -2.82
N GLY A 566 5.05 20.81 -1.95
CA GLY A 566 4.12 20.42 -0.90
C GLY A 566 4.68 19.34 0.02
N THR A 567 3.87 18.31 0.31
CA THR A 567 4.30 17.16 1.13
C THR A 567 5.37 16.30 0.46
N GLY A 568 5.66 16.49 -0.83
CA GLY A 568 6.81 15.91 -1.52
C GLY A 568 8.16 16.27 -0.88
N VAL A 569 8.21 17.32 -0.05
CA VAL A 569 9.40 17.70 0.71
C VAL A 569 9.73 16.74 1.87
N ALA A 570 8.79 15.86 2.25
CA ALA A 570 8.94 14.98 3.41
C ALA A 570 10.25 14.15 3.39
N PRO A 571 10.54 13.31 2.39
CA PRO A 571 11.80 12.56 2.36
C PRO A 571 13.02 13.49 2.25
N PHE A 572 12.89 14.67 1.63
CA PHE A 572 13.99 15.61 1.50
C PHE A 572 14.36 16.32 2.79
N ARG A 573 13.40 16.52 3.70
CA ARG A 573 13.71 16.86 5.08
C ARG A 573 14.62 15.79 5.69
N SER A 574 14.26 14.51 5.58
CA SER A 574 15.12 13.42 6.08
C SER A 574 16.52 13.42 5.44
N PHE A 575 16.62 13.69 4.14
CA PHE A 575 17.91 13.71 3.43
C PHE A 575 18.80 14.88 3.87
N VAL A 576 18.23 16.07 4.02
CA VAL A 576 18.96 17.25 4.49
C VAL A 576 19.40 17.04 5.94
N GLN A 577 18.54 16.49 6.80
CA GLN A 577 18.91 16.11 8.16
C GLN A 577 20.05 15.08 8.20
N GLU A 578 20.02 14.07 7.33
CA GLU A 578 21.06 13.04 7.20
C GLU A 578 22.41 13.67 6.80
N ARG A 579 22.38 14.63 5.88
CA ARG A 579 23.56 15.41 5.45
C ARG A 579 24.06 16.34 6.54
N VAL A 580 23.17 16.99 7.28
CA VAL A 580 23.52 17.83 8.45
C VAL A 580 24.25 17.01 9.51
N ALA A 581 23.69 15.86 9.92
CA ALA A 581 24.35 14.99 10.90
C ALA A 581 25.72 14.48 10.42
N SER A 582 25.84 14.22 9.12
CA SER A 582 27.11 13.80 8.51
C SER A 582 28.11 14.96 8.44
N ALA A 583 27.64 16.19 8.25
CA ALA A 583 28.47 17.40 8.20
C ALA A 583 29.01 17.75 9.58
N ASP A 584 28.18 17.67 10.62
CA ASP A 584 28.58 17.88 12.01
C ASP A 584 29.73 16.91 12.38
N LYS A 585 29.57 15.61 12.09
CA LYS A 585 30.64 14.60 12.28
C LYS A 585 31.89 14.86 11.43
N ALA A 586 31.73 15.33 10.19
CA ALA A 586 32.86 15.61 9.31
C ALA A 586 33.69 16.78 9.83
N ARG A 587 33.03 17.84 10.33
CA ARG A 587 33.70 18.99 10.95
C ARG A 587 34.41 18.64 12.24
N GLU A 588 33.78 17.84 13.10
CA GLU A 588 34.42 17.31 14.31
C GLU A 588 35.73 16.58 14.00
N LYS A 589 35.80 15.86 12.86
CA LYS A 589 36.97 15.08 12.46
C LYS A 589 38.00 15.88 11.67
N ASN A 590 37.58 16.76 10.76
CA ASN A 590 38.42 17.36 9.72
C ASN A 590 38.48 18.90 9.77
N GLY A 591 37.85 19.55 10.75
CA GLY A 591 37.85 21.01 10.91
C GLY A 591 36.88 21.75 9.97
N ASP A 592 37.07 23.06 9.83
CA ASP A 592 36.12 23.95 9.14
C ASP A 592 35.99 23.68 7.63
N ASP A 593 37.07 23.20 7.00
CA ASP A 593 37.11 22.85 5.57
C ASP A 593 36.56 21.45 5.26
N ALA A 594 36.00 20.75 6.26
CA ALA A 594 35.51 19.37 6.12
C ALA A 594 34.47 19.17 5.01
N LEU A 595 33.80 20.24 4.59
CA LEU A 595 32.77 20.20 3.55
C LEU A 595 33.28 20.69 2.19
N ALA A 596 34.53 21.13 2.05
CA ALA A 596 35.02 21.81 0.84
C ALA A 596 34.80 20.98 -0.45
N ASP A 597 35.01 19.66 -0.37
CA ASP A 597 34.86 18.72 -1.49
C ASP A 597 33.45 18.13 -1.65
N TRP A 598 32.49 18.53 -0.82
CA TRP A 598 31.12 18.04 -0.91
C TRP A 598 30.43 18.50 -2.20
N GLY A 599 29.51 17.66 -2.66
CA GLY A 599 28.57 17.96 -3.74
C GLY A 599 27.57 19.04 -3.35
N ASN A 600 26.98 19.69 -4.35
CA ASN A 600 25.84 20.58 -4.11
C ASN A 600 24.63 19.74 -3.65
N ILE A 601 23.84 20.30 -2.75
CA ILE A 601 22.61 19.72 -2.23
C ILE A 601 21.50 20.70 -2.62
N TRP A 602 20.83 20.42 -3.75
CA TRP A 602 19.76 21.25 -4.27
C TRP A 602 18.40 20.77 -3.74
N LEU A 603 17.57 21.72 -3.29
CA LEU A 603 16.16 21.50 -2.99
C LEU A 603 15.29 22.46 -3.79
N PHE A 604 14.50 21.94 -4.72
CA PHE A 604 13.45 22.66 -5.42
C PHE A 604 12.12 22.40 -4.71
N TYR A 605 11.67 23.37 -3.93
CA TYR A 605 10.44 23.31 -3.13
C TYR A 605 9.37 24.22 -3.72
N GLY A 606 8.10 23.84 -3.57
CA GLY A 606 6.98 24.65 -4.02
C GLY A 606 5.81 24.61 -3.06
N CYS A 607 5.18 25.76 -2.84
CA CYS A 607 3.92 25.88 -2.09
C CYS A 607 3.02 26.97 -2.70
N ARG A 608 1.87 27.26 -2.09
CA ARG A 608 0.98 28.33 -2.55
C ARG A 608 1.52 29.69 -2.15
N ARG A 609 1.78 29.87 -0.86
CA ARG A 609 2.17 31.14 -0.26
C ARG A 609 3.20 30.91 0.84
N SER A 610 4.09 31.88 1.02
CA SER A 610 5.17 31.80 2.00
C SER A 610 4.70 31.94 3.44
N ASP A 611 3.52 32.53 3.63
CA ASP A 611 2.88 32.80 4.93
C ASP A 611 1.61 31.97 5.19
N GLU A 612 1.38 30.92 4.38
CA GLU A 612 0.21 30.03 4.47
C GLU A 612 0.62 28.56 4.62
N ASP A 613 1.32 28.01 3.63
CA ASP A 613 1.56 26.56 3.50
C ASP A 613 3.03 26.20 3.28
N PHE A 614 3.96 27.02 3.79
CA PHE A 614 5.39 26.75 3.75
C PHE A 614 5.80 25.74 4.83
N ILE A 615 5.98 24.48 4.44
CA ILE A 615 6.31 23.37 5.32
C ILE A 615 7.75 23.48 5.86
N TYR A 616 7.90 23.40 7.19
CA TYR A 616 9.17 23.50 7.93
C TYR A 616 9.96 24.79 7.68
N ARG A 617 9.27 25.91 7.41
CA ARG A 617 9.86 27.22 7.08
C ARG A 617 11.05 27.62 7.96
N ASP A 618 10.96 27.38 9.25
CA ASP A 618 11.96 27.81 10.23
C ASP A 618 13.18 26.89 10.32
N GLU A 619 13.11 25.67 9.78
CA GLU A 619 14.20 24.68 9.83
C GLU A 619 15.22 24.88 8.70
N TRP A 620 14.75 25.23 7.49
CA TRP A 620 15.61 25.32 6.30
C TRP A 620 16.79 26.30 6.45
N PRO A 621 16.63 27.51 7.02
CA PRO A 621 17.76 28.41 7.24
C PRO A 621 18.81 27.82 8.20
N GLN A 622 18.38 27.03 9.18
CA GLN A 622 19.27 26.37 10.15
C GLN A 622 20.08 25.28 9.46
N TYR A 623 19.44 24.49 8.58
CA TYR A 623 20.13 23.49 7.77
C TYR A 623 21.09 24.11 6.76
N ALA A 624 20.72 25.23 6.14
CA ALA A 624 21.60 25.99 5.25
C ALA A 624 22.85 26.48 5.99
N ALA A 625 22.70 27.05 7.20
CA ALA A 625 23.83 27.48 8.01
C ALA A 625 24.77 26.31 8.36
N LYS A 626 24.20 25.15 8.72
CA LYS A 626 24.99 23.95 9.02
C LYS A 626 25.67 23.35 7.79
N LEU A 627 25.07 23.39 6.61
CA LEU A 627 25.67 22.85 5.38
C LEU A 627 26.54 23.87 4.62
N GLY A 628 26.57 25.13 5.07
CA GLY A 628 27.28 26.22 4.40
C GLY A 628 26.78 26.42 2.97
N GLY A 629 27.66 26.87 2.08
CA GLY A 629 27.32 27.08 0.65
C GLY A 629 26.98 25.82 -0.15
N LYS A 630 26.93 24.63 0.49
CA LYS A 630 26.60 23.36 -0.18
C LYS A 630 25.11 23.12 -0.30
N PHE A 631 24.29 23.63 0.61
CA PHE A 631 22.83 23.50 0.52
C PHE A 631 22.22 24.73 -0.14
N GLN A 632 21.45 24.49 -1.21
CA GLN A 632 20.79 25.54 -1.99
C GLN A 632 19.32 25.17 -2.15
N MET A 633 18.44 26.07 -1.71
CA MET A 633 17.00 25.87 -1.76
C MET A 633 16.36 26.92 -2.67
N GLU A 634 15.70 26.44 -3.72
CA GLU A 634 14.92 27.26 -4.64
C GLU A 634 13.44 27.05 -4.35
N THR A 635 12.68 28.14 -4.19
CA THR A 635 11.27 28.07 -3.77
C THR A 635 10.32 28.72 -4.76
N SER A 636 9.32 27.98 -5.24
CA SER A 636 8.23 28.48 -6.08
C SER A 636 6.98 28.76 -5.24
N LEU A 637 6.44 29.98 -5.32
CA LEU A 637 5.25 30.42 -4.58
C LEU A 637 4.09 30.66 -5.54
N SER A 638 3.36 29.59 -5.86
CA SER A 638 2.41 29.53 -6.98
C SER A 638 1.21 30.48 -6.90
N ARG A 639 0.98 31.12 -5.75
CA ARG A 639 -0.08 32.14 -5.54
C ARG A 639 0.46 33.51 -5.09
N GLU A 640 1.79 33.70 -5.11
CA GLU A 640 2.43 34.99 -4.78
C GLU A 640 3.30 35.51 -5.92
N LYS A 641 4.08 34.63 -6.55
CA LYS A 641 5.00 34.97 -7.63
C LYS A 641 4.52 34.33 -8.92
N PHE A 642 4.41 35.15 -9.95
CA PHE A 642 3.97 34.76 -11.29
C PHE A 642 5.11 34.99 -12.27
N LYS A 643 5.10 34.21 -13.35
CA LYS A 643 5.98 34.41 -14.50
C LYS A 643 5.64 35.72 -15.21
N SER A 644 6.51 36.15 -16.12
CA SER A 644 6.32 37.39 -16.90
C SER A 644 5.05 37.37 -17.77
N ASP A 645 4.55 36.18 -18.13
CA ASP A 645 3.31 35.97 -18.88
C ASP A 645 2.06 35.92 -17.98
N GLY A 646 2.20 36.13 -16.67
CA GLY A 646 1.13 36.07 -15.67
C GLY A 646 0.76 34.65 -15.22
N SER A 647 1.39 33.60 -15.78
CA SER A 647 1.14 32.22 -15.35
C SER A 647 1.86 31.90 -14.04
N LYS A 648 1.37 30.87 -13.33
CA LYS A 648 1.92 30.46 -12.03
C LYS A 648 3.36 29.94 -12.18
N LEU A 649 4.20 30.28 -11.21
CA LEU A 649 5.56 29.76 -11.09
C LEU A 649 5.56 28.42 -10.32
N TYR A 650 6.17 27.39 -10.89
CA TYR A 650 6.32 26.07 -10.31
C TYR A 650 7.79 25.60 -10.26
N VAL A 651 8.03 24.44 -9.66
CA VAL A 651 9.39 23.91 -9.42
C VAL A 651 10.15 23.62 -10.72
N GLN A 652 9.46 23.20 -11.78
CA GLN A 652 10.04 22.94 -13.09
C GLN A 652 10.54 24.24 -13.76
N ASP A 653 9.91 25.39 -13.48
CA ASP A 653 10.40 26.69 -13.97
C ASP A 653 11.74 27.05 -13.30
N LEU A 654 11.85 26.86 -11.98
CA LEU A 654 13.08 27.11 -11.22
C LEU A 654 14.22 26.16 -11.63
N LEU A 655 13.89 24.91 -11.91
CA LEU A 655 14.83 23.92 -12.42
C LEU A 655 15.43 24.38 -13.76
N TRP A 656 14.60 24.93 -14.64
CA TRP A 656 15.04 25.49 -15.93
C TRP A 656 15.90 26.75 -15.77
N GLU A 657 15.61 27.60 -14.78
CA GLU A 657 16.46 28.77 -14.47
C GLU A 657 17.87 28.36 -14.03
N ARG A 658 18.00 27.26 -13.29
CA ARG A 658 19.28 26.68 -12.83
C ARG A 658 19.88 25.64 -13.79
N ARG A 659 19.34 25.49 -15.00
CA ARG A 659 19.68 24.39 -15.93
C ARG A 659 21.17 24.18 -16.18
N LYS A 660 21.98 25.25 -16.24
CA LYS A 660 23.42 25.14 -16.50
C LYS A 660 24.14 24.42 -15.36
N GLN A 661 23.88 24.83 -14.12
CA GLN A 661 24.45 24.21 -12.92
C GLN A 661 23.93 22.77 -12.76
N ILE A 662 22.63 22.57 -12.99
CA ILE A 662 22.01 21.25 -12.89
C ILE A 662 22.59 20.29 -13.93
N ALA A 663 22.74 20.72 -15.19
CA ALA A 663 23.37 19.92 -16.23
C ALA A 663 24.84 19.58 -15.89
N GLU A 664 25.61 20.54 -15.37
CA GLU A 664 26.98 20.31 -14.92
C GLU A 664 27.05 19.25 -13.81
N ASP A 665 26.22 19.40 -12.77
CA ASP A 665 26.14 18.45 -11.66
C ASP A 665 25.74 17.04 -12.15
N ILE A 666 24.79 16.93 -13.08
CA ILE A 666 24.35 15.64 -13.65
C ILE A 666 25.44 15.00 -14.51
N LEU A 667 26.00 15.74 -15.48
CA LEU A 667 26.86 15.20 -16.52
C LEU A 667 28.29 14.97 -16.03
N GLN A 668 28.85 15.92 -15.29
CA GLN A 668 30.25 15.92 -14.88
C GLN A 668 30.43 15.29 -13.50
N ARG A 669 29.56 15.62 -12.54
CA ARG A 669 29.69 15.18 -11.14
C ARG A 669 28.83 13.98 -10.77
N LYS A 670 28.12 13.42 -11.75
CA LYS A 670 27.28 12.23 -11.62
C LYS A 670 26.20 12.36 -10.53
N ALA A 671 25.56 13.53 -10.45
CA ALA A 671 24.52 13.83 -9.47
C ALA A 671 23.37 12.80 -9.46
N TYR A 672 22.76 12.63 -8.29
CA TYR A 672 21.51 11.89 -8.13
C TYR A 672 20.34 12.86 -8.14
N ILE A 673 19.25 12.46 -8.78
CA ILE A 673 18.02 13.23 -8.93
C ILE A 673 16.89 12.49 -8.22
N TYR A 674 16.12 13.22 -7.45
CA TYR A 674 15.02 12.70 -6.67
C TYR A 674 13.77 13.53 -6.93
N ILE A 675 12.68 12.89 -7.32
CA ILE A 675 11.38 13.53 -7.51
C ILE A 675 10.40 12.92 -6.51
N CYS A 676 9.68 13.76 -5.78
CA CYS A 676 8.75 13.30 -4.75
C CYS A 676 7.49 14.16 -4.73
N GLY A 677 6.32 13.53 -4.55
CA GLY A 677 5.02 14.22 -4.48
C GLY A 677 3.99 13.66 -5.48
N GLU A 678 3.22 14.54 -6.09
CA GLU A 678 2.13 14.15 -6.99
C GLU A 678 2.66 13.50 -8.28
N ALA A 679 2.24 12.25 -8.53
CA ALA A 679 2.58 11.51 -9.75
C ALA A 679 1.95 12.17 -10.99
N LYS A 680 0.71 12.64 -10.86
CA LYS A 680 -0.04 13.30 -11.95
C LYS A 680 0.43 14.75 -12.11
N GLY A 681 0.82 15.13 -13.32
CA GLY A 681 1.23 16.49 -13.64
C GLY A 681 2.63 16.86 -13.15
N MET A 682 2.85 16.95 -11.83
CA MET A 682 4.11 17.48 -11.28
C MET A 682 5.34 16.66 -11.70
N ALA A 683 5.31 15.35 -11.47
CA ALA A 683 6.44 14.48 -11.84
C ALA A 683 6.72 14.53 -13.35
N GLN A 684 5.67 14.44 -14.17
CA GLN A 684 5.77 14.49 -15.63
C GLN A 684 6.35 15.82 -16.14
N ASP A 685 5.91 16.95 -15.59
CA ASP A 685 6.42 18.28 -15.94
C ASP A 685 7.90 18.44 -15.58
N VAL A 686 8.31 17.90 -14.42
CA VAL A 686 9.70 17.92 -13.96
C VAL A 686 10.57 17.03 -14.85
N GLU A 687 10.13 15.81 -15.16
CA GLU A 687 10.82 14.90 -16.08
C GLU A 687 10.99 15.52 -17.47
N ALA A 688 9.94 16.15 -18.01
CA ALA A 688 9.99 16.84 -19.29
C ALA A 688 11.02 17.99 -19.29
N VAL A 689 11.08 18.77 -18.22
CA VAL A 689 12.09 19.83 -18.08
C VAL A 689 13.50 19.24 -17.91
N LEU A 690 13.68 18.16 -17.15
CA LEU A 690 14.98 17.48 -17.03
C LEU A 690 15.49 16.99 -18.38
N GLN A 691 14.62 16.37 -19.17
CA GLN A 691 14.97 15.95 -20.53
C GLN A 691 15.38 17.15 -21.39
N LYS A 692 14.63 18.25 -21.33
CA LYS A 692 14.97 19.50 -22.03
C LYS A 692 16.33 20.07 -21.61
N ILE A 693 16.65 20.02 -20.32
CA ILE A 693 17.96 20.46 -19.79
C ILE A 693 19.09 19.62 -20.38
N LEU A 694 18.92 18.30 -20.45
CA LEU A 694 19.92 17.41 -21.01
C LEU A 694 20.09 17.59 -22.51
N ASN A 695 19.00 17.81 -23.25
CA ASN A 695 19.04 18.11 -24.68
C ASN A 695 19.85 19.39 -24.96
N ASP A 696 19.56 20.47 -24.21
CA ASP A 696 20.28 21.76 -24.30
C ASP A 696 21.78 21.58 -23.98
N ALA A 697 22.10 20.79 -22.95
CA ALA A 697 23.48 20.57 -22.52
C ALA A 697 24.31 19.65 -23.43
N LYS A 698 23.68 18.68 -24.10
CA LYS A 698 24.34 17.77 -25.07
C LYS A 698 24.39 18.35 -26.48
N GLY A 699 23.53 19.31 -26.79
CA GLY A 699 23.42 19.91 -28.13
C GLY A 699 22.60 19.09 -29.12
N SER A 700 21.96 17.99 -28.68
CA SER A 700 21.00 17.23 -29.49
C SER A 700 19.95 16.51 -28.63
N ASP A 701 18.74 16.40 -29.16
CA ASP A 701 17.64 15.69 -28.49
C ASP A 701 17.93 14.20 -28.32
N ALA A 702 18.54 13.56 -29.32
CA ALA A 702 18.86 12.14 -29.28
C ALA A 702 19.86 11.80 -28.16
N GLU A 703 20.90 12.62 -27.97
CA GLU A 703 21.88 12.41 -26.91
C GLU A 703 21.36 12.76 -25.53
N GLY A 704 20.54 13.82 -25.41
CA GLY A 704 19.87 14.16 -24.15
C GLY A 704 18.90 13.07 -23.70
N GLN A 705 18.10 12.52 -24.62
CA GLN A 705 17.23 11.35 -24.37
C GLN A 705 18.02 10.11 -23.97
N LYS A 706 19.18 9.87 -24.60
CA LYS A 706 20.07 8.76 -24.21
C LYS A 706 20.59 8.94 -22.80
N GLU A 707 21.05 10.14 -22.43
CA GLU A 707 21.51 10.41 -21.07
C GLU A 707 20.38 10.27 -20.05
N TYR A 708 19.18 10.76 -20.39
CA TYR A 708 17.99 10.62 -19.55
C TYR A 708 17.68 9.16 -19.21
N ARG A 709 17.64 8.28 -20.23
CA ARG A 709 17.46 6.82 -20.04
C ARG A 709 18.55 6.22 -19.15
N LEU A 710 19.81 6.61 -19.37
CA LEU A 710 20.93 6.17 -18.54
C LEU A 710 20.82 6.61 -17.07
N LEU A 711 20.11 7.70 -16.77
CA LEU A 711 19.87 8.10 -15.38
C LEU A 711 18.90 7.13 -14.68
N LYS A 712 17.83 6.71 -15.37
CA LYS A 712 16.88 5.70 -14.86
C LYS A 712 17.56 4.34 -14.73
N GLU A 713 18.22 3.86 -15.79
CA GLU A 713 18.90 2.56 -15.83
C GLU A 713 20.01 2.41 -14.77
N ARG A 714 20.66 3.52 -14.39
CA ARG A 714 21.73 3.53 -13.37
C ARG A 714 21.22 3.90 -11.97
N SER A 715 19.91 3.93 -11.76
CA SER A 715 19.28 4.31 -10.48
C SER A 715 19.78 5.65 -9.93
N ARG A 716 20.02 6.62 -10.83
CA ARG A 716 20.43 8.00 -10.52
C ARG A 716 19.31 9.01 -10.68
N LEU A 717 18.19 8.61 -11.27
CA LEU A 717 16.90 9.30 -11.18
C LEU A 717 15.95 8.37 -10.42
N LEU A 718 15.49 8.82 -9.25
CA LEU A 718 14.66 8.05 -8.32
C LEU A 718 13.38 8.82 -8.05
N LEU A 719 12.25 8.12 -8.09
CA LEU A 719 10.92 8.69 -7.89
C LEU A 719 10.28 8.09 -6.62
N ASP A 720 9.67 8.94 -5.81
CA ASP A 720 8.77 8.58 -4.70
C ASP A 720 7.48 9.37 -4.89
N VAL A 721 6.66 8.94 -5.84
CA VAL A 721 5.46 9.67 -6.28
C VAL A 721 4.19 8.89 -5.96
N TRP A 722 3.12 9.62 -5.66
CA TRP A 722 1.82 9.06 -5.28
C TRP A 722 0.66 9.94 -5.77
N SER A 723 -0.57 9.45 -5.66
CA SER A 723 -1.81 10.14 -6.07
C SER A 723 -2.86 10.12 -5.00
#